data_AF-A0AAW0MYT8-F1
#
_entry.id   AF-A0AAW0MYT8-F1
#
_cell.length_a   1.000
_cell.length_b   1.000
_cell.length_c   1.000
_cell.angle_alpha   90.00
_cell.angle_beta   90.00
_cell.angle_gamma   90.00
#
_symmetry.space_group_name_H-M   'P 1'
#
loop_
_entity.id
_entity.type
_entity.pdbx_description
1 polymer ?
#
loop_
_entity_poly.entity_id
_entity_poly.type
_entity_poly.pdbx_seq_one_letter_code
_entity_poly.pdbx_strand_id
1 'polypeptide(L)'
;MHCNAEGEWMVPVGGCVCDEGYEPNHNGSACLACPSGYFKSVSGPAPCALCPPNSRTSLDGASVCECRSGFYRAANDANDTACTTPPSAPVALTWEYESGDGGVSLRWRPPLDMGGRSEVWYGVVCRICPSPTVSNPTQCSWCGEGVTFSPSQTNLKLTRVTLNNLLTRVTYLIQVQAMNEVSALSPFPARYTSINFTTSQSVPSIVPMMHQLSRAPDSITLSWPQPDRPNGDILEYQLRYFDKGSDVDSAHTVFSETNTVSVNSLVPGSIYAFQIRARNERGFGPYSNTIYFTTLPWEHSQQIQHRLPLLVGSVMGGAAFLLVVIAIIVVVVFRSKRRESPYSDRLQRYMSNKGGVKYYVDPSTYEDPSEAVKEFAREIDPTHLKIEEVIGAAQFGEVSRGRYRPMGRREVLVAVKTLRWGASDRERGMFLSEAGVLGQFDHPNVLKLEGVVTRTTPERIVTEFMENGPLDAFLRENEGQFSVLQLVGMLRGVGAGMRYLSERNFVHRDLAARNVLVNSNLVCKVSDFGLSRLMRGLDHNIPTYTASLGSKIPVRWTAPEAFQHRKFSSASDVWSFGVLMWEVMSYGERPYWDMSNQEVMKAVADQFRLPAPHNCPRRCTRSCSSAGRPTAETGPASTSCSPRWTDLSDTRPPSKQSPHEAALSRCSAPPPQTCRVWPQSVIG
;
A
#
# COMPACT_ATOMS: atom_id res chain seq x y z
N MET A 1 -59.99 -31.00 -15.99
CA MET A 1 -60.89 -32.12 -15.62
C MET A 1 -60.03 -33.33 -15.38
N HIS A 2 -60.22 -34.01 -14.25
CA HIS A 2 -59.54 -35.26 -13.95
C HIS A 2 -60.59 -36.30 -13.59
N CYS A 3 -60.45 -37.52 -14.12
CA CYS A 3 -61.33 -38.64 -13.83
C CYS A 3 -60.80 -39.35 -12.58
N ASN A 4 -61.65 -39.55 -11.57
CA ASN A 4 -61.29 -40.34 -10.41
C ASN A 4 -61.34 -41.85 -10.71
N ALA A 5 -60.94 -42.68 -9.74
CA ALA A 5 -60.91 -44.13 -9.87
C ALA A 5 -62.30 -44.77 -10.02
N GLU A 6 -63.34 -44.01 -9.66
CA GLU A 6 -64.75 -44.38 -9.73
C GLU A 6 -65.39 -44.05 -11.09
N GLY A 7 -64.64 -43.43 -12.02
CA GLY A 7 -65.12 -43.10 -13.36
C GLY A 7 -65.92 -41.80 -13.44
N GLU A 8 -65.92 -40.97 -12.39
CA GLU A 8 -66.57 -39.67 -12.37
C GLU A 8 -65.62 -38.56 -12.81
N TRP A 9 -66.11 -37.70 -13.72
CA TRP A 9 -65.38 -36.53 -14.18
C TRP A 9 -65.47 -35.41 -13.13
N MET A 10 -64.36 -35.16 -12.44
CA MET A 10 -64.27 -34.02 -11.53
C MET A 10 -63.94 -32.75 -12.33
N VAL A 11 -64.88 -31.80 -12.32
CA VAL A 11 -64.64 -30.42 -12.76
C VAL A 11 -63.73 -29.79 -11.70
N PRO A 12 -62.61 -29.15 -12.06
CA PRO A 12 -61.83 -28.39 -11.08
C PRO A 12 -62.77 -27.32 -10.50
N VAL A 13 -63.14 -27.45 -9.23
CA VAL A 13 -63.77 -26.35 -8.50
C VAL A 13 -62.66 -25.36 -8.20
N GLY A 14 -62.38 -24.49 -9.17
CA GLY A 14 -61.31 -23.50 -9.11
C GLY A 14 -61.50 -22.49 -10.24
N GLY A 15 -61.56 -21.21 -9.88
CA GLY A 15 -61.67 -20.12 -10.85
C GLY A 15 -60.45 -20.04 -11.77
N CYS A 16 -60.58 -19.29 -12.87
CA CYS A 16 -59.48 -19.04 -13.81
C CYS A 16 -58.25 -18.45 -13.08
N VAL A 17 -57.08 -19.04 -13.33
CA VAL A 17 -55.78 -18.49 -12.88
C VAL A 17 -55.25 -17.63 -14.00
N CYS A 18 -55.15 -16.33 -13.76
CA CYS A 18 -54.74 -15.37 -14.77
C CYS A 18 -53.26 -15.00 -14.62
N ASP A 19 -52.62 -14.76 -15.76
CA ASP A 19 -51.22 -14.33 -15.83
C ASP A 19 -51.01 -12.93 -15.21
N GLU A 20 -49.74 -12.54 -15.07
CA GLU A 20 -49.38 -11.19 -14.66
C GLU A 20 -50.03 -10.13 -15.57
N GLY A 21 -50.53 -9.05 -14.97
CA GLY A 21 -51.30 -8.02 -15.67
C GLY A 21 -52.76 -8.38 -15.99
N TYR A 22 -53.27 -9.56 -15.61
CA TYR A 22 -54.67 -9.94 -15.90
C TYR A 22 -55.43 -10.46 -14.68
N GLU A 23 -56.70 -10.08 -14.53
CA GLU A 23 -57.61 -10.55 -13.46
C GLU A 23 -58.76 -11.42 -13.99
N PRO A 24 -59.28 -12.35 -13.18
CA PRO A 24 -60.45 -13.13 -13.58
C PRO A 24 -61.70 -12.23 -13.69
N ASN A 25 -62.52 -12.46 -14.71
CA ASN A 25 -63.82 -11.81 -14.84
C ASN A 25 -64.78 -12.23 -13.70
N HIS A 26 -65.92 -11.54 -13.54
CA HIS A 26 -66.90 -11.80 -12.47
C HIS A 26 -67.39 -13.25 -12.37
N ASN A 27 -67.35 -14.02 -13.48
CA ASN A 27 -67.80 -15.41 -13.53
C ASN A 27 -66.63 -16.41 -13.49
N GLY A 28 -65.39 -15.94 -13.31
CA GLY A 28 -64.17 -16.75 -13.26
C GLY A 28 -63.88 -17.53 -14.55
N SER A 29 -64.42 -17.11 -15.70
CA SER A 29 -64.36 -17.85 -16.97
C SER A 29 -63.35 -17.33 -17.99
N ALA A 30 -62.83 -16.10 -17.80
CA ALA A 30 -61.84 -15.49 -18.67
C ALA A 30 -60.97 -14.49 -17.88
N CYS A 31 -59.78 -14.20 -18.41
CA CYS A 31 -58.85 -13.22 -17.86
C CYS A 31 -58.96 -11.89 -18.61
N LEU A 32 -59.19 -10.80 -17.87
CA LEU A 32 -59.28 -9.43 -18.38
C LEU A 32 -58.01 -8.67 -18.01
N ALA A 33 -57.52 -7.83 -18.93
CA ALA A 33 -56.34 -7.01 -18.68
C ALA A 33 -56.62 -6.01 -17.55
N CYS A 34 -55.66 -5.80 -16.65
CA CYS A 34 -55.77 -4.76 -15.63
C CYS A 34 -55.99 -3.41 -16.29
N PRO A 35 -57.00 -2.62 -15.87
CA PRO A 35 -57.24 -1.30 -16.45
C PRO A 35 -56.09 -0.33 -16.11
N SER A 36 -55.92 0.71 -16.93
CA SER A 36 -54.94 1.78 -16.65
C SER A 36 -54.98 2.27 -15.19
N GLY A 37 -53.81 2.41 -14.57
CA GLY A 37 -53.66 2.72 -13.14
C GLY A 37 -53.68 1.51 -12.20
N TYR A 38 -53.99 0.31 -12.70
CA TYR A 38 -53.95 -0.96 -11.98
C TYR A 38 -52.87 -1.89 -12.56
N PHE A 39 -52.38 -2.82 -11.74
CA PHE A 39 -51.36 -3.79 -12.12
C PHE A 39 -51.57 -5.14 -11.41
N LYS A 40 -50.86 -6.15 -11.88
CA LYS A 40 -50.76 -7.44 -11.19
C LYS A 40 -49.40 -8.08 -11.45
N SER A 41 -48.59 -8.21 -10.40
CA SER A 41 -47.19 -8.65 -10.48
C SER A 41 -46.98 -10.16 -10.45
N VAL A 42 -48.00 -10.95 -10.10
CA VAL A 42 -47.91 -12.40 -9.96
C VAL A 42 -49.11 -13.08 -10.61
N SER A 43 -48.89 -14.21 -11.27
CA SER A 43 -49.98 -15.05 -11.78
C SER A 43 -50.78 -15.64 -10.62
N GLY A 44 -52.10 -15.69 -10.75
CA GLY A 44 -52.97 -16.14 -9.65
C GLY A 44 -54.45 -15.80 -9.84
N PRO A 45 -55.30 -16.18 -8.89
CA PRO A 45 -56.73 -15.87 -8.89
C PRO A 45 -57.05 -14.47 -8.34
N ALA A 46 -56.05 -13.74 -7.84
CA ALA A 46 -56.25 -12.42 -7.25
C ALA A 46 -56.63 -11.35 -8.31
N PRO A 47 -57.50 -10.38 -7.97
CA PRO A 47 -57.82 -9.26 -8.84
C PRO A 47 -56.63 -8.29 -8.99
N CYS A 48 -56.71 -7.38 -9.96
CA CYS A 48 -55.73 -6.33 -10.17
C CYS A 48 -55.71 -5.36 -8.98
N ALA A 49 -54.51 -4.91 -8.61
CA ALA A 49 -54.30 -3.95 -7.53
C ALA A 49 -54.04 -2.56 -8.10
N LEU A 50 -54.41 -1.51 -7.36
CA LEU A 50 -54.07 -0.13 -7.72
C LEU A 50 -52.54 0.05 -7.66
N CYS A 51 -51.97 0.84 -8.58
CA CYS A 51 -50.54 1.14 -8.53
C CYS A 51 -50.09 1.66 -7.14
N PRO A 52 -48.97 1.15 -6.60
CA PRO A 52 -48.44 1.60 -5.33
C PRO A 52 -48.12 3.10 -5.31
N PRO A 53 -48.06 3.73 -4.13
CA PRO A 53 -47.68 5.14 -4.00
C PRO A 53 -46.40 5.47 -4.76
N ASN A 54 -46.37 6.67 -5.34
CA ASN A 54 -45.27 7.20 -6.15
C ASN A 54 -44.93 6.39 -7.41
N SER A 55 -45.83 5.53 -7.87
CA SER A 55 -45.76 4.84 -9.16
C SER A 55 -46.96 5.15 -10.04
N ARG A 56 -46.92 4.76 -11.32
CA ARG A 56 -48.04 4.83 -12.27
C ARG A 56 -47.86 3.86 -13.43
N THR A 57 -48.97 3.49 -14.06
CA THR A 57 -48.98 2.85 -15.38
C THR A 57 -50.09 3.48 -16.22
N SER A 58 -49.84 3.67 -17.51
CA SER A 58 -50.83 4.11 -18.49
C SER A 58 -51.23 2.99 -19.47
N LEU A 59 -50.66 1.79 -19.30
CA LEU A 59 -50.91 0.64 -20.15
C LEU A 59 -51.95 -0.27 -19.48
N ASP A 60 -52.90 -0.76 -20.27
CA ASP A 60 -53.75 -1.87 -19.85
C ASP A 60 -52.92 -3.16 -19.83
N GLY A 61 -53.16 -4.03 -18.86
CA GLY A 61 -52.45 -5.29 -18.73
C GLY A 61 -51.07 -5.18 -18.08
N ALA A 62 -50.80 -4.13 -17.29
CA ALA A 62 -49.48 -3.90 -16.71
C ALA A 62 -49.13 -4.91 -15.61
N SER A 63 -47.96 -5.56 -15.71
CA SER A 63 -47.42 -6.41 -14.64
C SER A 63 -46.65 -5.63 -13.56
N VAL A 64 -46.24 -4.40 -13.87
CA VAL A 64 -45.51 -3.51 -12.95
C VAL A 64 -45.88 -2.05 -13.19
N CYS A 65 -45.94 -1.24 -12.14
CA CYS A 65 -46.12 0.21 -12.25
C CYS A 65 -44.77 0.92 -12.26
N GLU A 66 -44.52 1.82 -13.19
CA GLU A 66 -43.27 2.58 -13.26
C GLU A 66 -43.20 3.65 -12.16
N CYS A 67 -42.00 3.90 -11.61
CA CYS A 67 -41.83 4.96 -10.63
C CYS A 67 -41.96 6.35 -11.25
N ARG A 68 -42.57 7.28 -10.49
CA ARG A 68 -42.62 8.70 -10.87
C ARG A 68 -41.22 9.30 -10.79
N SER A 69 -40.99 10.39 -11.55
CA SER A 69 -39.72 11.11 -11.53
C SER A 69 -39.32 11.51 -10.10
N GLY A 70 -38.09 11.20 -9.71
CA GLY A 70 -37.55 11.44 -8.37
C GLY A 70 -37.79 10.30 -7.36
N PHE A 71 -38.55 9.27 -7.72
CA PHE A 71 -38.80 8.08 -6.92
C PHE A 71 -38.25 6.83 -7.60
N TYR A 72 -37.87 5.84 -6.81
CA TYR A 72 -37.16 4.65 -7.28
C TYR A 72 -37.58 3.41 -6.50
N ARG A 73 -37.30 2.24 -7.09
CA ARG A 73 -37.33 0.93 -6.41
C ARG A 73 -35.92 0.34 -6.44
N ALA A 74 -35.48 -0.19 -5.31
CA ALA A 74 -34.24 -0.94 -5.20
C ALA A 74 -34.37 -2.28 -5.95
N ALA A 75 -33.25 -2.90 -6.28
CA ALA A 75 -33.24 -4.18 -7.01
C ALA A 75 -33.96 -5.32 -6.26
N ASN A 76 -34.04 -5.23 -4.93
CA ASN A 76 -34.66 -6.23 -4.06
C ASN A 76 -36.13 -5.89 -3.69
N ASP A 77 -36.64 -4.74 -4.14
CA ASP A 77 -38.01 -4.35 -3.87
C ASP A 77 -38.98 -5.14 -4.77
N ALA A 78 -40.07 -5.66 -4.20
CA ALA A 78 -41.10 -6.33 -4.99
C ALA A 78 -41.89 -5.32 -5.85
N ASN A 79 -42.40 -5.77 -6.99
CA ASN A 79 -43.09 -4.90 -7.97
C ASN A 79 -44.36 -4.23 -7.42
N ASP A 80 -44.92 -4.76 -6.34
CA ASP A 80 -46.08 -4.25 -5.62
C ASP A 80 -45.74 -3.28 -4.48
N THR A 81 -44.46 -3.01 -4.23
CA THR A 81 -44.02 -2.03 -3.22
C THR A 81 -44.06 -0.59 -3.76
N ALA A 82 -44.20 0.38 -2.85
CA ALA A 82 -44.17 1.80 -3.18
C ALA A 82 -42.79 2.26 -3.67
N CYS A 83 -42.75 3.22 -4.59
CA CYS A 83 -41.48 3.86 -4.95
C CYS A 83 -41.06 4.86 -3.86
N THR A 84 -39.77 4.85 -3.54
CA THR A 84 -39.16 5.57 -2.42
C THR A 84 -38.12 6.58 -2.90
N THR A 85 -37.67 7.48 -2.04
CA THR A 85 -36.68 8.52 -2.38
C THR A 85 -35.42 8.37 -1.55
N PRO A 86 -34.29 8.98 -1.95
CA PRO A 86 -33.15 9.16 -1.07
C PRO A 86 -33.55 9.94 0.21
N PRO A 87 -32.90 9.72 1.35
CA PRO A 87 -33.23 10.40 2.59
C PRO A 87 -32.75 11.86 2.56
N SER A 88 -33.32 12.66 3.46
CA SER A 88 -32.84 14.01 3.76
C SER A 88 -31.50 14.00 4.52
N ALA A 89 -30.88 15.17 4.71
CA ALA A 89 -29.64 15.25 5.48
C ALA A 89 -29.86 14.90 6.97
N PRO A 90 -28.87 14.29 7.65
CA PRO A 90 -28.91 14.14 9.11
C PRO A 90 -29.03 15.49 9.82
N VAL A 91 -29.53 15.49 11.05
CA VAL A 91 -29.75 16.72 11.83
C VAL A 91 -28.94 16.73 13.12
N ALA A 92 -28.71 17.93 13.67
CA ALA A 92 -28.01 18.14 14.95
C ALA A 92 -26.64 17.44 15.03
N LEU A 93 -25.79 17.64 14.01
CA LEU A 93 -24.40 17.19 14.04
C LEU A 93 -23.61 17.99 15.08
N THR A 94 -22.92 17.30 15.97
CA THR A 94 -22.12 17.83 17.07
C THR A 94 -20.80 17.07 17.19
N TRP A 95 -19.80 17.68 17.83
CA TRP A 95 -18.50 17.06 18.06
C TRP A 95 -18.03 17.32 19.50
N GLU A 96 -17.25 16.38 20.06
CA GLU A 96 -16.65 16.48 21.40
C GLU A 96 -15.27 15.79 21.42
N TYR A 97 -14.37 16.23 22.31
CA TYR A 97 -13.09 15.53 22.53
C TYR A 97 -13.29 14.29 23.41
N GLU A 98 -12.67 13.18 23.05
CA GLU A 98 -12.75 11.93 23.80
C GLU A 98 -11.62 11.85 24.85
N SER A 99 -11.99 11.70 26.13
CA SER A 99 -11.09 11.87 27.29
C SER A 99 -10.03 10.79 27.48
N GLY A 100 -10.09 9.68 26.73
CA GLY A 100 -9.22 8.50 26.90
C GLY A 100 -8.23 8.27 25.75
N ASP A 101 -8.71 8.25 24.51
CA ASP A 101 -7.95 7.75 23.35
C ASP A 101 -7.39 8.85 22.42
N GLY A 102 -7.58 10.13 22.75
CA GLY A 102 -7.01 11.25 21.99
C GLY A 102 -7.67 11.50 20.63
N GLY A 103 -8.99 11.32 20.53
CA GLY A 103 -9.80 11.52 19.33
C GLY A 103 -10.92 12.55 19.47
N VAL A 104 -11.62 12.83 18.37
CA VAL A 104 -12.84 13.66 18.32
C VAL A 104 -14.03 12.78 17.99
N SER A 105 -15.00 12.70 18.90
CA SER A 105 -16.25 11.96 18.69
C SER A 105 -17.29 12.85 18.03
N LEU A 106 -17.85 12.38 16.92
CA LEU A 106 -18.95 13.01 16.20
C LEU A 106 -20.26 12.31 16.54
N ARG A 107 -21.31 13.09 16.78
CA ARG A 107 -22.66 12.58 17.06
C ARG A 107 -23.70 13.37 16.28
N TRP A 108 -24.67 12.68 15.69
CA TRP A 108 -25.81 13.29 14.99
C TRP A 108 -27.12 12.57 15.30
N ARG A 109 -28.22 13.12 14.80
CA ARG A 109 -29.54 12.48 14.80
C ARG A 109 -29.93 12.06 13.37
N PRO A 110 -30.79 11.04 13.23
CA PRO A 110 -31.27 10.58 11.92
C PRO A 110 -31.95 11.69 11.12
N PRO A 111 -32.05 11.53 9.78
CA PRO A 111 -32.77 12.46 8.92
C PRO A 111 -34.23 12.64 9.35
N LEU A 112 -34.79 13.83 9.12
CA LEU A 112 -36.22 14.10 9.38
C LEU A 112 -37.11 13.31 8.42
N ASP A 113 -36.66 13.14 7.19
CA ASP A 113 -37.29 12.33 6.17
C ASP A 113 -36.32 11.23 5.72
N MET A 114 -36.73 9.97 5.88
CA MET A 114 -35.98 8.78 5.48
C MET A 114 -36.27 8.34 4.03
N GLY A 115 -37.15 9.06 3.33
CA GLY A 115 -37.53 8.77 1.95
C GLY A 115 -38.45 7.56 1.80
N GLY A 116 -39.21 7.23 2.85
CA GLY A 116 -40.14 6.10 2.87
C GLY A 116 -39.49 4.74 3.14
N ARG A 117 -38.24 4.71 3.61
CA ARG A 117 -37.48 3.49 3.94
C ARG A 117 -37.07 3.49 5.41
N SER A 118 -36.94 2.33 6.03
CA SER A 118 -36.51 2.20 7.42
C SER A 118 -35.01 1.93 7.55
N GLU A 119 -34.41 1.39 6.48
CA GLU A 119 -32.98 1.20 6.35
C GLU A 119 -32.31 2.50 5.89
N VAL A 120 -31.50 3.06 6.79
CA VAL A 120 -30.66 4.22 6.53
C VAL A 120 -29.28 3.94 7.12
N TRP A 121 -28.24 4.19 6.33
CA TRP A 121 -26.86 4.20 6.80
C TRP A 121 -26.19 5.53 6.50
N TYR A 122 -25.08 5.79 7.17
CA TYR A 122 -24.37 7.06 7.10
C TYR A 122 -23.00 6.89 6.47
N GLY A 123 -22.59 7.95 5.76
CA GLY A 123 -21.24 8.14 5.26
C GLY A 123 -20.66 9.45 5.82
N VAL A 124 -19.39 9.43 6.19
CA VAL A 124 -18.67 10.58 6.74
C VAL A 124 -17.51 10.94 5.82
N VAL A 125 -17.45 12.21 5.45
CA VAL A 125 -16.45 12.80 4.57
C VAL A 125 -15.63 13.79 5.38
N CYS A 126 -14.31 13.67 5.34
CA CYS A 126 -13.37 14.52 6.09
C CYS A 126 -12.50 15.34 5.15
N ARG A 127 -12.42 16.65 5.41
CA ARG A 127 -11.56 17.60 4.71
C ARG A 127 -10.77 18.46 5.69
N ILE A 128 -9.61 18.93 5.25
CA ILE A 128 -8.75 19.89 5.94
C ILE A 128 -8.91 21.24 5.25
N CYS A 129 -9.26 22.27 6.02
CA CYS A 129 -9.46 23.63 5.51
C CYS A 129 -8.38 24.57 6.07
N PRO A 130 -7.96 25.59 5.29
CA PRO A 130 -6.92 26.53 5.73
C PRO A 130 -7.38 27.48 6.85
N SER A 131 -8.70 27.64 7.04
CA SER A 131 -9.27 28.50 8.09
C SER A 131 -10.65 28.01 8.51
N PRO A 132 -11.05 28.20 9.78
CA PRO A 132 -12.40 27.89 10.29
C PRO A 132 -13.51 28.72 9.65
N THR A 133 -13.18 29.80 8.95
CA THR A 133 -14.16 30.64 8.23
C THR A 133 -14.53 30.08 6.85
N VAL A 134 -13.76 29.12 6.33
CA VAL A 134 -14.01 28.52 5.01
C VAL A 134 -15.06 27.43 5.14
N SER A 135 -16.23 27.66 4.55
CA SER A 135 -17.32 26.69 4.46
C SER A 135 -17.45 26.05 3.07
N ASN A 136 -16.76 26.57 2.05
CA ASN A 136 -16.80 26.03 0.70
C ASN A 136 -15.88 24.80 0.57
N PRO A 137 -16.41 23.59 0.26
CA PRO A 137 -15.62 22.36 0.21
C PRO A 137 -14.51 22.36 -0.84
N THR A 138 -14.62 23.19 -1.88
CA THR A 138 -13.68 23.25 -3.01
C THR A 138 -12.30 23.82 -2.65
N GLN A 139 -12.20 24.57 -1.55
CA GLN A 139 -10.94 25.13 -1.04
C GLN A 139 -10.28 24.27 0.04
N CYS A 140 -10.91 23.14 0.39
CA CYS A 140 -10.42 22.24 1.42
C CYS A 140 -9.88 20.96 0.78
N SER A 141 -8.72 20.51 1.24
CA SER A 141 -8.10 19.25 0.80
C SER A 141 -8.72 18.06 1.52
N TRP A 142 -8.63 16.87 0.96
CA TRP A 142 -9.03 15.64 1.64
C TRP A 142 -8.17 15.38 2.89
N CYS A 143 -8.76 14.78 3.92
CA CYS A 143 -7.97 14.29 5.06
C CYS A 143 -6.98 13.21 4.57
N GLY A 144 -5.71 13.30 5.00
CA GLY A 144 -4.69 12.32 4.62
C GLY A 144 -4.88 10.96 5.30
N GLU A 145 -4.13 9.94 4.86
CA GLU A 145 -4.20 8.55 5.37
C GLU A 145 -3.90 8.40 6.88
N GLY A 146 -3.38 9.46 7.52
CA GLY A 146 -3.15 9.49 8.96
C GLY A 146 -4.44 9.46 9.78
N VAL A 147 -5.53 10.09 9.30
CA VAL A 147 -6.79 10.20 10.05
C VAL A 147 -7.56 8.88 9.96
N THR A 148 -7.93 8.32 11.10
CA THR A 148 -8.65 7.04 11.17
C THR A 148 -10.03 7.21 11.81
N PHE A 149 -10.99 6.39 11.39
CA PHE A 149 -12.38 6.43 11.84
C PHE A 149 -12.73 5.14 12.57
N SER A 150 -13.34 5.26 13.74
CA SER A 150 -13.83 4.14 14.52
C SER A 150 -15.28 4.38 14.94
N PRO A 151 -16.28 3.61 14.44
CA PRO A 151 -16.19 2.62 13.35
C PRO A 151 -15.89 3.25 11.97
N SER A 152 -15.73 2.44 10.92
CA SER A 152 -15.38 2.90 9.56
C SER A 152 -16.30 4.01 9.05
N GLN A 153 -15.76 4.99 8.33
CA GLN A 153 -16.50 6.19 7.87
C GLN A 153 -17.67 5.93 6.89
N THR A 154 -17.86 4.70 6.40
CA THR A 154 -18.93 4.30 5.47
C THR A 154 -19.79 3.19 6.06
N ASN A 155 -21.02 3.04 5.57
CA ASN A 155 -21.99 2.02 6.02
C ASN A 155 -22.26 2.04 7.54
N LEU A 156 -22.20 3.24 8.13
CA LEU A 156 -22.47 3.44 9.54
C LEU A 156 -23.95 3.25 9.82
N LYS A 157 -24.30 2.31 10.70
CA LYS A 157 -25.69 2.14 11.18
C LYS A 157 -25.99 2.97 12.42
N LEU A 158 -24.95 3.32 13.18
CA LEU A 158 -25.03 4.14 14.37
C LEU A 158 -24.82 5.62 14.00
N THR A 159 -25.38 6.52 14.81
CA THR A 159 -25.25 7.98 14.62
C THR A 159 -24.05 8.57 15.38
N ARG A 160 -22.96 7.80 15.50
CA ARG A 160 -21.71 8.20 16.13
C ARG A 160 -20.51 7.63 15.38
N VAL A 161 -19.45 8.43 15.25
CA VAL A 161 -18.12 7.97 14.84
C VAL A 161 -17.02 8.76 15.55
N THR A 162 -15.92 8.11 15.93
CA THR A 162 -14.74 8.79 16.48
C THR A 162 -13.65 8.93 15.40
N LEU A 163 -13.09 10.14 15.29
CA LEU A 163 -11.94 10.47 14.44
C LEU A 163 -10.67 10.50 15.29
N ASN A 164 -9.66 9.73 14.89
CA ASN A 164 -8.38 9.61 15.59
C ASN A 164 -7.23 10.12 14.71
N ASN A 165 -6.06 10.30 15.32
CA ASN A 165 -4.83 10.72 14.64
C ASN A 165 -4.96 12.07 13.91
N LEU A 166 -5.76 12.98 14.45
CA LEU A 166 -5.91 14.31 13.89
C LEU A 166 -4.62 15.13 14.10
N LEU A 167 -4.27 15.94 13.10
CA LEU A 167 -3.17 16.91 13.19
C LEU A 167 -3.57 18.02 14.17
N THR A 168 -2.60 18.58 14.89
CA THR A 168 -2.83 19.67 15.85
C THR A 168 -2.85 21.02 15.14
N ARG A 169 -3.67 21.97 15.65
CA ARG A 169 -3.86 23.31 15.06
C ARG A 169 -4.37 23.29 13.61
N VAL A 170 -5.14 22.27 13.25
CA VAL A 170 -5.71 22.10 11.91
C VAL A 170 -7.23 22.21 12.00
N THR A 171 -7.83 22.93 11.04
CA THR A 171 -9.29 22.99 10.90
C THR A 171 -9.77 21.85 10.03
N TYR A 172 -10.66 21.03 10.58
CA TYR A 172 -11.34 19.95 9.91
C TYR A 172 -12.77 20.35 9.55
N LEU A 173 -13.18 20.05 8.32
CA LEU A 173 -14.56 20.13 7.85
C LEU A 173 -15.08 18.71 7.65
N ILE A 174 -16.12 18.38 8.40
CA ILE A 174 -16.77 17.07 8.36
C ILE A 174 -18.13 17.21 7.70
N GLN A 175 -18.45 16.32 6.78
CA GLN A 175 -19.77 16.21 6.17
C GLN A 175 -20.33 14.81 6.44
N VAL A 176 -21.56 14.73 6.95
CA VAL A 176 -22.26 13.48 7.22
C VAL A 176 -23.45 13.37 6.27
N GLN A 177 -23.48 12.29 5.50
CA GLN A 177 -24.51 11.94 4.52
C GLN A 177 -25.36 10.80 5.06
N ALA A 178 -26.65 10.83 4.76
CA ALA A 178 -27.54 9.69 4.94
C ALA A 178 -27.83 9.04 3.58
N MET A 179 -27.87 7.73 3.55
CA MET A 179 -28.06 6.92 2.34
C MET A 179 -29.01 5.75 2.64
N ASN A 180 -29.72 5.32 1.61
CA ASN A 180 -30.58 4.14 1.58
C ASN A 180 -30.38 3.40 0.24
N GLU A 181 -31.05 2.27 0.04
CA GLU A 181 -30.89 1.41 -1.16
C GLU A 181 -31.21 2.11 -2.49
N VAL A 182 -32.07 3.13 -2.47
CA VAL A 182 -32.41 3.91 -3.66
C VAL A 182 -31.50 5.12 -3.88
N SER A 183 -30.61 5.43 -2.93
CA SER A 183 -29.73 6.60 -3.02
C SER A 183 -28.76 6.52 -4.20
N ALA A 184 -28.31 5.32 -4.57
CA ALA A 184 -27.44 5.09 -5.72
C ALA A 184 -28.14 5.28 -7.09
N LEU A 185 -29.48 5.24 -7.11
CA LEU A 185 -30.29 5.40 -8.34
C LEU A 185 -30.60 6.88 -8.64
N SER A 186 -30.38 7.77 -7.67
CA SER A 186 -30.61 9.20 -7.83
C SER A 186 -29.47 9.85 -8.65
N PRO A 187 -29.78 10.68 -9.65
CA PRO A 187 -28.77 11.44 -10.39
C PRO A 187 -28.20 12.62 -9.59
N PHE A 188 -28.79 12.95 -8.44
CA PHE A 188 -28.36 14.03 -7.57
C PHE A 188 -27.47 13.52 -6.42
N PRO A 189 -26.46 14.29 -5.99
CA PRO A 189 -25.59 13.90 -4.88
C PRO A 189 -26.36 13.79 -3.57
N ALA A 190 -25.88 12.90 -2.69
CA ALA A 190 -26.47 12.70 -1.37
C ALA A 190 -26.45 14.00 -0.55
N ARG A 191 -27.57 14.29 0.12
CA ARG A 191 -27.68 15.45 1.00
C ARG A 191 -26.86 15.22 2.27
N TYR A 192 -26.15 16.26 2.70
CA TYR A 192 -25.29 16.21 3.87
C TYR A 192 -25.55 17.34 4.84
N THR A 193 -25.17 17.10 6.10
CA THR A 193 -24.97 18.15 7.11
C THR A 193 -23.47 18.28 7.38
N SER A 194 -23.00 19.47 7.71
CA SER A 194 -21.57 19.71 7.90
C SER A 194 -21.28 20.47 9.18
N ILE A 195 -20.14 20.15 9.80
CA ILE A 195 -19.59 20.88 10.94
C ILE A 195 -18.09 21.08 10.73
N ASN A 196 -17.57 22.19 11.23
CA ASN A 196 -16.15 22.43 11.30
C ASN A 196 -15.68 22.48 12.75
N PHE A 197 -14.44 22.07 12.96
CA PHE A 197 -13.76 22.22 14.24
C PHE A 197 -12.26 22.37 14.02
N THR A 198 -11.60 23.06 14.93
CA THR A 198 -10.15 23.22 14.92
C THR A 198 -9.58 22.42 16.07
N THR A 199 -8.66 21.51 15.78
CA THR A 199 -7.98 20.72 16.79
C THR A 199 -7.08 21.61 17.66
N SER A 200 -7.24 21.52 18.97
CA SER A 200 -6.32 22.16 19.91
C SER A 200 -4.97 21.41 19.98
N GLN A 201 -4.03 21.90 20.79
CA GLN A 201 -2.90 21.09 21.25
C GLN A 201 -3.46 19.81 21.91
N SER A 202 -2.92 18.63 21.58
CA SER A 202 -3.34 17.32 22.08
C SER A 202 -2.38 16.80 23.17
N VAL A 203 -2.69 15.72 23.90
CA VAL A 203 -1.73 15.13 24.86
C VAL A 203 -0.49 14.56 24.12
N PRO A 204 0.68 14.43 24.77
CA PRO A 204 1.87 13.92 24.11
C PRO A 204 1.70 12.47 23.65
N SER A 205 2.38 12.06 22.57
CA SER A 205 2.42 10.66 22.14
C SER A 205 3.22 9.77 23.11
N ILE A 206 3.24 8.46 22.86
CA ILE A 206 4.15 7.53 23.57
C ILE A 206 5.60 8.01 23.45
N VAL A 207 6.37 7.81 24.53
CA VAL A 207 7.83 7.95 24.49
C VAL A 207 8.40 6.75 23.72
N PRO A 208 9.19 6.97 22.65
CA PRO A 208 9.49 5.91 21.67
C PRO A 208 10.46 4.85 22.20
N MET A 209 11.35 5.22 23.12
CA MET A 209 12.33 4.31 23.73
C MET A 209 12.88 4.83 25.06
N MET A 210 13.57 3.95 25.80
CA MET A 210 14.26 4.27 27.05
C MET A 210 15.63 3.61 27.06
N HIS A 211 16.66 4.38 27.42
CA HIS A 211 18.05 3.99 27.50
C HIS A 211 18.51 3.92 28.95
N GLN A 212 19.32 2.92 29.27
CA GLN A 212 20.00 2.83 30.56
C GLN A 212 21.34 3.57 30.48
N LEU A 213 21.49 4.66 31.24
CA LEU A 213 22.72 5.45 31.31
C LEU A 213 23.72 4.85 32.30
N SER A 214 23.25 4.42 33.47
CA SER A 214 24.08 3.80 34.50
C SER A 214 23.32 2.72 35.26
N ARG A 215 24.07 1.79 35.84
CA ARG A 215 23.58 0.63 36.58
C ARG A 215 24.46 0.42 37.80
N ALA A 216 23.86 0.36 38.97
CA ALA A 216 24.51 0.03 40.24
C ALA A 216 23.81 -1.19 40.88
N PRO A 217 24.30 -1.69 42.03
CA PRO A 217 23.61 -2.76 42.75
C PRO A 217 22.21 -2.36 43.24
N ASP A 218 22.01 -1.09 43.60
CA ASP A 218 20.79 -0.58 44.22
C ASP A 218 20.09 0.52 43.41
N SER A 219 20.59 0.86 42.23
CA SER A 219 20.05 1.95 41.43
C SER A 219 20.24 1.76 39.93
N ILE A 220 19.32 2.33 39.15
CA ILE A 220 19.35 2.37 37.69
C ILE A 220 19.02 3.79 37.24
N THR A 221 19.86 4.37 36.38
CA THR A 221 19.59 5.68 35.77
C THR A 221 19.15 5.52 34.33
N LEU A 222 18.01 6.12 34.00
CA LEU A 222 17.31 5.98 32.73
C LEU A 222 17.22 7.33 32.02
N SER A 223 17.25 7.30 30.70
CA SER A 223 17.05 8.46 29.84
C SER A 223 16.21 8.11 28.62
N TRP A 224 15.46 9.07 28.09
CA TRP A 224 14.60 8.87 26.93
C TRP A 224 14.57 10.13 26.06
N PRO A 225 14.37 9.99 24.74
CA PRO A 225 14.04 11.14 23.89
C PRO A 225 12.63 11.68 24.21
N GLN A 226 12.36 12.92 23.79
CA GLN A 226 10.98 13.45 23.83
C GLN A 226 10.04 12.60 22.96
N PRO A 227 8.72 12.58 23.22
CA PRO A 227 7.77 11.90 22.36
C PRO A 227 7.85 12.40 20.91
N ASP A 228 7.69 11.52 19.92
CA ASP A 228 7.72 11.88 18.49
C ASP A 228 6.72 12.99 18.13
N ARG A 229 5.60 13.03 18.88
CA ARG A 229 4.58 14.08 18.80
C ARG A 229 4.31 14.62 20.20
N PRO A 230 5.08 15.64 20.65
CA PRO A 230 4.95 16.20 22.01
C PRO A 230 3.65 17.00 22.18
N ASN A 231 3.08 17.50 21.09
CA ASN A 231 1.77 18.16 21.02
C ASN A 231 1.60 19.36 21.99
N GLY A 232 2.70 20.01 22.35
CA GLY A 232 2.79 21.10 23.31
C GLY A 232 4.13 21.03 24.05
N ASP A 233 4.35 21.92 25.02
CA ASP A 233 5.52 21.84 25.88
C ASP A 233 5.37 20.69 26.87
N ILE A 234 6.39 19.84 26.97
CA ILE A 234 6.41 18.75 27.95
C ILE A 234 6.77 19.34 29.30
N LEU A 235 5.83 19.27 30.22
CA LEU A 235 5.97 19.80 31.58
C LEU A 235 6.60 18.78 32.52
N GLU A 236 6.30 17.49 32.33
CA GLU A 236 6.67 16.44 33.27
C GLU A 236 6.62 15.06 32.59
N TYR A 237 7.42 14.12 33.09
CA TYR A 237 7.36 12.71 32.77
C TYR A 237 7.00 11.90 34.01
N GLN A 238 6.18 10.87 33.84
CA GLN A 238 5.84 9.91 34.87
C GLN A 238 6.39 8.54 34.48
N LEU A 239 7.37 8.07 35.24
CA LEU A 239 7.92 6.73 35.16
C LEU A 239 7.22 5.84 36.20
N ARG A 240 6.84 4.62 35.81
CA ARG A 240 6.44 3.58 36.76
C ARG A 240 7.29 2.33 36.61
N TYR A 241 7.55 1.64 37.71
CA TYR A 241 8.37 0.44 37.74
C TYR A 241 7.87 -0.60 38.75
N PHE A 242 8.09 -1.88 38.44
CA PHE A 242 7.69 -3.02 39.28
C PHE A 242 8.63 -4.21 39.05
N ASP A 243 8.72 -5.12 40.01
CA ASP A 243 9.49 -6.37 39.85
C ASP A 243 8.85 -7.23 38.74
N LYS A 244 9.67 -7.89 37.90
CA LYS A 244 9.19 -8.79 36.83
C LYS A 244 8.22 -9.88 37.33
N GLY A 245 8.26 -10.24 38.62
CA GLY A 245 7.33 -11.20 39.24
C GLY A 245 6.05 -10.60 39.84
N SER A 246 5.88 -9.28 39.83
CA SER A 246 4.75 -8.58 40.46
C SER A 246 3.78 -7.98 39.44
N ASP A 247 2.53 -7.78 39.84
CA ASP A 247 1.49 -7.18 38.98
C ASP A 247 1.69 -5.67 38.81
N VAL A 248 1.18 -5.09 37.72
CA VAL A 248 1.24 -3.66 37.40
C VAL A 248 0.59 -2.81 38.49
N ASP A 249 -0.38 -3.37 39.22
CA ASP A 249 -1.06 -2.71 40.35
C ASP A 249 -0.13 -2.48 41.55
N SER A 250 1.02 -3.16 41.61
CA SER A 250 2.07 -2.94 42.62
C SER A 250 3.17 -1.96 42.18
N ALA A 251 2.97 -1.26 41.07
CA ALA A 251 4.00 -0.40 40.50
C ALA A 251 4.29 0.86 41.32
N HIS A 252 5.57 1.09 41.56
CA HIS A 252 6.08 2.34 42.11
C HIS A 252 6.13 3.41 41.01
N THR A 253 5.91 4.67 41.36
CA THR A 253 5.88 5.80 40.43
C THR A 253 6.89 6.86 40.81
N VAL A 254 7.60 7.41 39.82
CA VAL A 254 8.56 8.50 39.94
C VAL A 254 8.26 9.54 38.87
N PHE A 255 8.38 10.82 39.22
CA PHE A 255 8.19 11.93 38.28
C PHE A 255 9.53 12.60 37.96
N SER A 256 9.68 13.11 36.75
CA SER A 256 10.84 13.89 36.34
C SER A 256 10.44 15.01 35.38
N GLU A 257 10.93 16.23 35.62
CA GLU A 257 10.75 17.37 34.70
C GLU A 257 11.69 17.30 33.49
N THR A 258 12.70 16.42 33.54
CA THR A 258 13.69 16.26 32.48
C THR A 258 13.61 14.87 31.84
N ASN A 259 14.34 14.69 30.75
CA ASN A 259 14.43 13.45 29.98
C ASN A 259 15.31 12.36 30.64
N THR A 260 15.55 12.48 31.96
CA THR A 260 16.41 11.59 32.74
C THR A 260 15.85 11.37 34.14
N VAL A 261 16.00 10.17 34.70
CA VAL A 261 15.65 9.87 36.10
C VAL A 261 16.53 8.77 36.66
N SER A 262 16.85 8.86 37.95
CA SER A 262 17.56 7.80 38.68
C SER A 262 16.62 7.14 39.67
N VAL A 263 16.42 5.83 39.54
CA VAL A 263 15.60 5.02 40.44
C VAL A 263 16.51 4.31 41.42
N ASN A 264 16.32 4.60 42.71
CA ASN A 264 17.16 4.10 43.80
C ASN A 264 16.43 3.03 44.63
N SER A 265 17.14 2.43 45.59
CA SER A 265 16.60 1.43 46.52
C SER A 265 16.06 0.17 45.83
N LEU A 266 16.68 -0.21 44.72
CA LEU A 266 16.40 -1.44 43.99
C LEU A 266 17.15 -2.61 44.63
N VAL A 267 16.62 -3.82 44.48
CA VAL A 267 17.27 -5.03 45.00
C VAL A 267 18.43 -5.44 44.07
N PRO A 268 19.64 -5.71 44.58
CA PRO A 268 20.77 -6.20 43.78
C PRO A 268 20.50 -7.50 43.05
N GLY A 269 20.86 -7.56 41.76
CA GLY A 269 20.67 -8.71 40.89
C GLY A 269 19.23 -8.97 40.39
N SER A 270 18.27 -8.10 40.72
CA SER A 270 16.86 -8.26 40.35
C SER A 270 16.50 -7.61 39.01
N ILE A 271 15.43 -8.10 38.36
CA ILE A 271 14.90 -7.58 37.09
C ILE A 271 13.65 -6.73 37.35
N TYR A 272 13.69 -5.49 36.89
CA TYR A 272 12.58 -4.54 37.01
C TYR A 272 12.01 -4.20 35.63
N ALA A 273 10.69 -4.09 35.57
CA ALA A 273 9.92 -3.61 34.44
C ALA A 273 9.69 -2.10 34.57
N PHE A 274 9.86 -1.34 33.49
CA PHE A 274 9.72 0.11 33.45
C PHE A 274 8.78 0.55 32.33
N GLN A 275 7.95 1.55 32.61
CA GLN A 275 7.08 2.22 31.65
C GLN A 275 7.06 3.72 31.92
N ILE A 276 7.00 4.53 30.86
CA ILE A 276 7.03 5.99 30.99
C ILE A 276 5.97 6.67 30.13
N ARG A 277 5.41 7.77 30.62
CA ARG A 277 4.54 8.68 29.85
C ARG A 277 4.94 10.14 30.07
N ALA A 278 4.66 10.98 29.08
CA ALA A 278 4.92 12.41 29.14
C ALA A 278 3.61 13.20 29.40
N ARG A 279 3.73 14.39 29.97
CA ARG A 279 2.62 15.30 30.28
C ARG A 279 2.84 16.66 29.66
N ASN A 280 1.78 17.24 29.10
CA ASN A 280 1.72 18.66 28.75
C ASN A 280 0.53 19.35 29.46
N GLU A 281 0.24 20.60 29.12
CA GLU A 281 -0.87 21.37 29.68
C GLU A 281 -2.24 20.67 29.56
N ARG A 282 -2.41 19.76 28.60
CA ARG A 282 -3.68 19.05 28.35
C ARG A 282 -3.81 17.76 29.14
N GLY A 283 -2.71 17.18 29.60
CA GLY A 283 -2.70 15.98 30.42
C GLY A 283 -1.57 15.01 30.09
N PHE A 284 -1.67 13.81 30.64
CA PHE A 284 -0.72 12.72 30.42
C PHE A 284 -1.02 11.96 29.12
N GLY A 285 0.01 11.73 28.33
CA GLY A 285 -0.01 10.81 27.21
C GLY A 285 -0.05 9.33 27.64
N PRO A 286 -0.15 8.40 26.68
CA PRO A 286 -0.08 6.97 26.94
C PRO A 286 1.30 6.53 27.47
N TYR A 287 1.32 5.45 28.26
CA TYR A 287 2.56 4.80 28.68
C TYR A 287 3.28 4.13 27.51
N SER A 288 4.61 4.13 27.58
CA SER A 288 5.47 3.37 26.68
C SER A 288 5.24 1.86 26.83
N ASN A 289 5.75 1.10 25.87
CA ASN A 289 5.93 -0.34 26.05
C ASN A 289 6.79 -0.63 27.30
N THR A 290 6.56 -1.79 27.91
CA THR A 290 7.33 -2.24 29.07
C THR A 290 8.75 -2.62 28.65
N ILE A 291 9.74 -2.03 29.31
CA ILE A 291 11.16 -2.33 29.09
C ILE A 291 11.74 -2.92 30.38
N TYR A 292 12.61 -3.92 30.26
CA TYR A 292 13.20 -4.60 31.41
C TYR A 292 14.67 -4.21 31.58
N PHE A 293 15.05 -3.84 32.80
CA PHE A 293 16.45 -3.63 33.19
C PHE A 293 16.77 -4.47 34.43
N THR A 294 18.04 -4.76 34.63
CA THR A 294 18.52 -5.58 35.77
C THR A 294 19.50 -4.75 36.58
N THR A 295 19.52 -4.85 37.90
CA THR A 295 20.51 -4.22 38.80
C THR A 295 21.79 -5.06 38.89
N LEU A 296 22.94 -4.46 39.23
CA LEU A 296 24.17 -5.25 39.42
C LEU A 296 24.05 -6.17 40.65
N PRO A 297 24.69 -7.35 40.66
CA PRO A 297 24.87 -8.12 41.88
C PRO A 297 25.86 -7.41 42.83
N TRP A 298 25.77 -7.67 44.13
CA TRP A 298 26.74 -7.13 45.09
C TRP A 298 28.11 -7.79 44.89
N GLU A 299 29.14 -7.01 44.57
CA GLU A 299 30.51 -7.52 44.57
C GLU A 299 31.00 -7.67 46.02
N HIS A 300 31.21 -8.91 46.45
CA HIS A 300 32.04 -9.18 47.62
C HIS A 300 33.47 -8.77 47.27
N SER A 301 34.02 -7.82 48.02
CA SER A 301 35.40 -7.36 47.89
C SER A 301 36.39 -8.50 48.14
N GLN A 302 36.91 -9.10 47.07
CA GLN A 302 38.22 -9.74 47.05
C GLN A 302 39.00 -9.23 45.85
N GLN A 303 39.82 -8.21 46.11
CA GLN A 303 41.18 -8.00 45.60
C GLN A 303 41.49 -6.51 45.57
N ILE A 304 41.79 -5.99 46.76
CA ILE A 304 42.82 -4.96 46.88
C ILE A 304 44.13 -5.69 46.58
N GLN A 305 44.67 -5.55 45.37
CA GLN A 305 46.10 -5.30 45.17
C GLN A 305 46.46 -5.08 43.69
N HIS A 306 47.12 -3.94 43.49
CA HIS A 306 47.97 -3.55 42.36
C HIS A 306 47.34 -2.86 41.14
N ARG A 307 47.35 -1.51 41.21
CA ARG A 307 47.73 -0.65 40.07
C ARG A 307 49.02 0.13 40.41
N LEU A 308 50.11 -0.28 39.74
CA LEU A 308 51.23 0.48 39.07
C LEU A 308 52.08 1.51 39.89
N PRO A 309 53.33 1.88 39.50
CA PRO A 309 54.05 1.69 38.22
C PRO A 309 55.59 1.37 38.27
N LEU A 310 56.15 1.07 37.08
CA LEU A 310 57.48 1.49 36.53
C LEU A 310 58.83 1.13 37.22
N LEU A 311 59.65 0.32 36.52
CA LEU A 311 61.03 0.61 36.01
C LEU A 311 62.07 -0.55 36.12
N VAL A 312 62.70 -0.82 34.97
CA VAL A 312 64.07 -1.33 34.71
C VAL A 312 64.37 -2.84 34.77
N GLY A 313 64.95 -3.35 33.67
CA GLY A 313 65.70 -4.61 33.59
C GLY A 313 65.34 -5.50 32.39
N SER A 314 65.55 -5.10 31.12
CA SER A 314 66.73 -5.51 30.31
C SER A 314 67.36 -6.83 30.82
N VAL A 315 67.42 -7.96 30.12
CA VAL A 315 67.93 -8.24 28.76
C VAL A 315 67.51 -9.68 28.43
N MET A 316 66.33 -9.93 27.86
CA MET A 316 65.98 -11.27 27.29
C MET A 316 64.85 -11.21 26.23
N GLY A 317 64.50 -10.02 25.73
CA GLY A 317 63.36 -9.84 24.81
C GLY A 317 63.71 -9.88 23.31
N GLY A 318 65.00 -9.88 22.95
CA GLY A 318 65.42 -9.73 21.55
C GLY A 318 65.12 -10.94 20.68
N ALA A 319 65.33 -12.16 21.20
CA ALA A 319 65.13 -13.39 20.42
C ALA A 319 63.64 -13.75 20.27
N ALA A 320 62.83 -13.53 21.32
CA ALA A 320 61.39 -13.80 21.28
C ALA A 320 60.65 -12.80 20.38
N PHE A 321 61.05 -11.52 20.38
CA PHE A 321 60.44 -10.51 19.52
C PHE A 321 60.78 -10.74 18.03
N LEU A 322 62.02 -11.16 17.72
CA LEU A 322 62.41 -11.54 16.36
C LEU A 322 61.68 -12.79 15.86
N LEU A 323 61.47 -13.79 16.73
CA LEU A 323 60.71 -14.99 16.35
C LEU A 323 59.22 -14.69 16.13
N VAL A 324 58.63 -13.78 16.91
CA VAL A 324 57.24 -13.34 16.72
C VAL A 324 57.09 -12.49 15.46
N VAL A 325 58.06 -11.62 15.15
CA VAL A 325 58.05 -10.83 13.91
C VAL A 325 58.25 -11.73 12.69
N ILE A 326 59.14 -12.73 12.75
CA ILE A 326 59.31 -13.72 11.67
C ILE A 326 58.06 -14.58 11.52
N ALA A 327 57.43 -15.01 12.61
CA ALA A 327 56.16 -15.74 12.55
C ALA A 327 55.02 -14.89 11.96
N ILE A 328 54.96 -13.60 12.28
CA ILE A 328 54.00 -12.67 11.69
C ILE A 328 54.32 -12.44 10.20
N ILE A 329 55.58 -12.30 9.80
CA ILE A 329 55.97 -12.19 8.39
C ILE A 329 55.66 -13.48 7.63
N VAL A 330 55.90 -14.65 8.21
CA VAL A 330 55.54 -15.94 7.60
C VAL A 330 54.02 -16.09 7.49
N VAL A 331 53.25 -15.69 8.52
CA VAL A 331 51.78 -15.70 8.47
C VAL A 331 51.23 -14.66 7.50
N VAL A 332 51.84 -13.48 7.38
CA VAL A 332 51.45 -12.44 6.43
C VAL A 332 51.85 -12.81 5.00
N VAL A 333 53.01 -13.44 4.78
CA VAL A 333 53.44 -13.92 3.46
C VAL A 333 52.63 -15.15 3.04
N PHE A 334 52.37 -16.11 3.94
CA PHE A 334 51.46 -17.24 3.66
C PHE A 334 50.00 -16.81 3.53
N ARG A 335 49.53 -15.78 4.26
CA ARG A 335 48.21 -15.18 4.02
C ARG A 335 48.17 -14.30 2.76
N SER A 336 49.28 -13.69 2.35
CA SER A 336 49.37 -12.92 1.10
C SER A 336 49.46 -13.83 -0.13
N LYS A 337 50.04 -15.04 0.00
CA LYS A 337 50.04 -16.08 -1.06
C LYS A 337 48.83 -17.02 -1.02
N ARG A 338 47.98 -16.98 0.01
CA ARG A 338 46.66 -17.66 0.07
C ARG A 338 45.46 -16.71 0.01
N ARG A 339 45.66 -15.43 -0.28
CA ARG A 339 44.59 -14.48 -0.63
C ARG A 339 44.53 -14.24 -2.14
N GLU A 340 44.50 -15.32 -2.91
CA GLU A 340 43.60 -15.31 -4.07
C GLU A 340 42.29 -15.90 -3.56
N SER A 341 41.27 -15.04 -3.49
CA SER A 341 39.91 -15.45 -3.17
C SER A 341 39.45 -16.50 -4.19
N PRO A 342 38.94 -17.68 -3.80
CA PRO A 342 38.29 -18.61 -4.71
C PRO A 342 37.03 -18.02 -5.39
N TYR A 343 36.63 -16.81 -5.00
CA TYR A 343 35.45 -16.10 -5.50
C TYR A 343 35.72 -15.27 -6.75
N SER A 344 36.88 -14.59 -6.85
CA SER A 344 37.23 -13.77 -8.02
C SER A 344 37.40 -14.61 -9.30
N ASP A 345 37.87 -15.85 -9.15
CA ASP A 345 38.08 -16.78 -10.26
C ASP A 345 36.75 -17.39 -10.78
N ARG A 346 35.68 -17.40 -9.96
CA ARG A 346 34.32 -17.74 -10.41
C ARG A 346 33.66 -16.57 -11.13
N LEU A 347 33.87 -15.33 -10.70
CA LEU A 347 33.31 -14.13 -11.35
C LEU A 347 33.95 -13.89 -12.73
N GLN A 348 35.24 -14.17 -12.87
CA GLN A 348 35.95 -14.06 -14.15
C GLN A 348 35.49 -15.11 -15.19
N ARG A 349 35.01 -16.28 -14.74
CA ARG A 349 34.38 -17.28 -15.62
C ARG A 349 33.00 -16.85 -16.14
N TYR A 350 32.28 -15.97 -15.43
CA TYR A 350 31.02 -15.38 -15.92
C TYR A 350 31.24 -14.24 -16.91
N MET A 351 32.37 -13.52 -16.81
CA MET A 351 32.71 -12.44 -17.74
C MET A 351 33.34 -12.92 -19.05
N SER A 352 33.66 -14.21 -19.15
CA SER A 352 34.23 -14.81 -20.36
C SER A 352 33.20 -15.68 -21.08
N ASN A 353 32.13 -15.05 -21.57
CA ASN A 353 31.39 -15.60 -22.70
C ASN A 353 31.19 -14.48 -23.72
N LYS A 354 31.90 -14.61 -24.84
CA LYS A 354 31.72 -13.83 -26.07
C LYS A 354 30.26 -14.02 -26.52
N GLY A 355 29.37 -13.12 -26.08
CA GLY A 355 27.92 -13.26 -26.30
C GLY A 355 27.00 -12.41 -25.39
N GLY A 356 27.51 -11.47 -24.61
CA GLY A 356 26.88 -10.15 -24.40
C GLY A 356 25.52 -10.01 -23.69
N VAL A 357 25.27 -10.68 -22.55
CA VAL A 357 24.23 -10.24 -21.60
C VAL A 357 24.85 -10.04 -20.22
N LYS A 358 24.90 -8.79 -19.73
CA LYS A 358 25.40 -8.45 -18.39
C LYS A 358 24.27 -8.71 -17.37
N TYR A 359 24.40 -9.76 -16.57
CA TYR A 359 23.41 -10.11 -15.54
C TYR A 359 23.46 -9.15 -14.36
N TYR A 360 22.32 -8.91 -13.69
CA TYR A 360 22.26 -8.18 -12.43
C TYR A 360 23.02 -8.94 -11.33
N VAL A 361 23.82 -8.22 -10.55
CA VAL A 361 24.51 -8.72 -9.37
C VAL A 361 23.88 -8.08 -8.14
N ASP A 362 23.35 -8.90 -7.24
CA ASP A 362 22.71 -8.36 -6.04
C ASP A 362 23.74 -7.73 -5.10
N PRO A 363 23.62 -6.45 -4.70
CA PRO A 363 24.59 -5.81 -3.80
C PRO A 363 24.71 -6.50 -2.43
N SER A 364 23.74 -7.31 -2.01
CA SER A 364 23.84 -8.13 -0.79
C SER A 364 24.82 -9.30 -0.91
N THR A 365 25.33 -9.60 -2.11
CA THR A 365 26.43 -10.55 -2.31
C THR A 365 27.78 -10.01 -1.83
N TYR A 366 27.88 -8.70 -1.58
CA TYR A 366 29.05 -8.05 -1.01
C TYR A 366 28.92 -8.01 0.52
N GLU A 367 30.03 -8.25 1.23
CA GLU A 367 30.06 -8.14 2.69
C GLU A 367 29.93 -6.67 3.14
N ASP A 368 30.41 -5.71 2.33
CA ASP A 368 30.27 -4.27 2.53
C ASP A 368 29.53 -3.61 1.34
N PRO A 369 28.34 -3.01 1.55
CA PRO A 369 27.60 -2.27 0.51
C PRO A 369 28.41 -1.17 -0.19
N SER A 370 29.43 -0.63 0.49
CA SER A 370 30.34 0.38 -0.06
C SER A 370 31.19 -0.17 -1.20
N GLU A 371 31.43 -1.48 -1.28
CA GLU A 371 32.16 -2.12 -2.38
C GLU A 371 31.32 -2.20 -3.65
N ALA A 372 30.05 -2.60 -3.54
CA ALA A 372 29.11 -2.60 -4.67
C ALA A 372 28.96 -1.19 -5.27
N VAL A 373 28.92 -0.14 -4.43
CA VAL A 373 28.88 1.25 -4.90
C VAL A 373 30.16 1.64 -5.63
N LYS A 374 31.34 1.24 -5.14
CA LYS A 374 32.61 1.52 -5.82
C LYS A 374 32.71 0.84 -7.20
N GLU A 375 32.08 -0.33 -7.35
CA GLU A 375 32.08 -1.08 -8.61
C GLU A 375 31.09 -0.51 -9.64
N PHE A 376 29.88 -0.13 -9.20
CA PHE A 376 28.78 0.20 -10.12
C PHE A 376 28.43 1.69 -10.18
N ALA A 377 28.91 2.52 -9.25
CA ALA A 377 28.61 3.95 -9.24
C ALA A 377 29.88 4.80 -9.43
N ARG A 378 29.73 5.91 -10.16
CA ARG A 378 30.80 6.89 -10.32
C ARG A 378 30.84 7.83 -9.12
N GLU A 379 32.02 7.97 -8.50
CA GLU A 379 32.24 9.00 -7.49
C GLU A 379 32.27 10.40 -8.14
N ILE A 380 31.50 11.33 -7.59
CA ILE A 380 31.40 12.72 -8.00
C ILE A 380 32.25 13.59 -7.07
N ASP A 381 33.08 14.45 -7.66
CA ASP A 381 33.74 15.52 -6.92
C ASP A 381 32.67 16.54 -6.45
N PRO A 382 32.55 16.82 -5.14
CA PRO A 382 31.58 17.78 -4.61
C PRO A 382 31.67 19.17 -5.24
N THR A 383 32.86 19.59 -5.70
CA THR A 383 33.05 20.91 -6.36
C THR A 383 32.31 21.01 -7.70
N HIS A 384 31.97 19.88 -8.31
CA HIS A 384 31.25 19.80 -9.58
C HIS A 384 29.73 19.67 -9.40
N LEU A 385 29.27 19.59 -8.15
CA LEU A 385 27.86 19.43 -7.79
C LEU A 385 27.37 20.67 -7.03
N LYS A 386 26.43 21.40 -7.63
CA LYS A 386 25.77 22.54 -6.99
C LYS A 386 24.37 22.12 -6.55
N ILE A 387 24.13 22.11 -5.24
CA ILE A 387 22.80 21.86 -4.66
C ILE A 387 22.03 23.17 -4.61
N GLU A 388 20.75 23.14 -4.94
CA GLU A 388 19.89 24.31 -5.04
C GLU A 388 18.80 24.30 -3.98
N GLU A 389 17.60 23.82 -4.32
CA GLU A 389 16.42 23.83 -3.46
C GLU A 389 16.03 22.41 -3.04
N VAL A 390 15.51 22.28 -1.81
CA VAL A 390 14.94 21.02 -1.32
C VAL A 390 13.58 20.82 -1.98
N ILE A 391 13.40 19.68 -2.65
CA ILE A 391 12.17 19.34 -3.40
C ILE A 391 11.30 18.30 -2.68
N GLY A 392 11.83 17.62 -1.65
CA GLY A 392 11.04 16.67 -0.88
C GLY A 392 11.81 15.95 0.21
N ALA A 393 11.07 15.24 1.07
CA ALA A 393 11.65 14.33 2.08
C ALA A 393 11.87 12.94 1.48
N ALA A 394 12.98 12.30 1.84
CA ALA A 394 13.30 10.91 1.49
C ALA A 394 13.34 10.04 2.75
N GLN A 395 13.22 8.71 2.59
CA GLN A 395 13.30 7.74 3.69
C GLN A 395 14.53 7.94 4.60
N PHE A 396 15.66 8.35 4.01
CA PHE A 396 16.95 8.47 4.70
C PHE A 396 17.41 9.93 4.89
N GLY A 397 16.60 10.92 4.50
CA GLY A 397 16.99 12.33 4.55
C GLY A 397 16.13 13.19 3.64
N GLU A 398 16.75 13.95 2.76
CA GLU A 398 16.07 14.89 1.87
C GLU A 398 16.48 14.70 0.41
N VAL A 399 15.62 15.12 -0.51
CA VAL A 399 15.91 15.22 -1.94
C VAL A 399 15.96 16.70 -2.30
N SER A 400 17.04 17.12 -2.94
CA SER A 400 17.22 18.46 -3.45
C SER A 400 17.37 18.45 -4.97
N ARG A 401 16.93 19.51 -5.63
CA ARG A 401 17.32 19.80 -7.01
C ARG A 401 18.75 20.33 -7.03
N GLY A 402 19.51 19.95 -8.05
CA GLY A 402 20.88 20.39 -8.23
C GLY A 402 21.29 20.54 -9.69
N ARG A 403 22.48 21.08 -9.89
CA ARG A 403 23.20 21.11 -11.16
C ARG A 403 24.51 20.36 -11.01
N TYR A 404 24.75 19.44 -11.92
CA TYR A 404 25.98 18.67 -11.96
C TYR A 404 26.72 18.95 -13.26
N ARG A 405 28.04 19.23 -13.16
CA ARG A 405 28.91 19.47 -14.30
C ARG A 405 29.94 18.33 -14.43
N PRO A 406 29.63 17.27 -15.21
CA PRO A 406 30.59 16.22 -15.48
C PRO A 406 31.80 16.78 -16.26
N MET A 407 33.00 16.26 -16.00
CA MET A 407 34.19 16.67 -16.75
C MET A 407 34.01 16.43 -18.25
N GLY A 408 34.24 17.47 -19.06
CA GLY A 408 34.12 17.41 -20.52
C GLY A 408 32.68 17.31 -21.06
N ARG A 409 31.65 17.48 -20.22
CA ARG A 409 30.24 17.49 -20.63
C ARG A 409 29.53 18.76 -20.20
N ARG A 410 28.38 19.02 -20.83
CA ARG A 410 27.50 20.13 -20.42
C ARG A 410 26.92 19.86 -19.04
N GLU A 411 26.63 20.95 -18.34
CA GLU A 411 25.89 20.91 -17.07
C GLU A 411 24.50 20.31 -17.28
N VAL A 412 24.08 19.47 -16.33
CA VAL A 412 22.79 18.78 -16.34
C VAL A 412 22.05 19.01 -15.02
N LEU A 413 20.72 19.03 -15.09
CA LEU A 413 19.86 19.04 -13.89
C LEU A 413 19.86 17.66 -13.26
N VAL A 414 19.99 17.62 -11.93
CA VAL A 414 20.04 16.39 -11.15
C VAL A 414 19.14 16.45 -9.93
N ALA A 415 18.67 15.29 -9.48
CA ALA A 415 18.11 15.11 -8.15
C ALA A 415 19.22 14.59 -7.22
N VAL A 416 19.36 15.21 -6.06
CA VAL A 416 20.40 14.93 -5.07
C VAL A 416 19.73 14.44 -3.81
N LYS A 417 19.78 13.13 -3.56
CA LYS A 417 19.32 12.52 -2.32
C LYS A 417 20.47 12.60 -1.32
N THR A 418 20.26 13.28 -0.18
CA THR A 418 21.28 13.49 0.85
C THR A 418 20.94 12.64 2.08
N LEU A 419 21.91 11.86 2.57
CA LEU A 419 21.77 11.10 3.81
C LEU A 419 21.78 12.05 5.00
N ARG A 420 20.81 11.89 5.92
CA ARG A 420 20.72 12.73 7.12
C ARG A 420 21.91 12.50 8.06
N TRP A 421 22.23 13.52 8.85
CA TRP A 421 23.22 13.42 9.93
C TRP A 421 22.80 12.39 10.98
N GLY A 422 23.77 11.63 11.48
CA GLY A 422 23.55 10.62 12.54
C GLY A 422 22.82 9.35 12.08
N ALA A 423 22.72 9.09 10.77
CA ALA A 423 22.19 7.83 10.26
C ALA A 423 23.00 6.62 10.78
N SER A 424 22.30 5.53 11.14
CA SER A 424 22.96 4.30 11.57
C SER A 424 23.71 3.62 10.43
N ASP A 425 24.70 2.77 10.73
CA ASP A 425 25.42 2.00 9.70
C ASP A 425 24.49 1.15 8.82
N ARG A 426 23.41 0.65 9.42
CA ARG A 426 22.36 -0.08 8.69
C ARG A 426 21.64 0.82 7.68
N GLU A 427 21.30 2.04 8.07
CA GLU A 427 20.63 3.00 7.18
C GLU A 427 21.56 3.52 6.10
N ARG A 428 22.82 3.75 6.45
CA ARG A 428 23.89 4.07 5.49
C ARG A 428 24.07 2.96 4.47
N GLY A 429 24.15 1.70 4.91
CA GLY A 429 24.25 0.54 4.02
C GLY A 429 23.01 0.39 3.11
N MET A 430 21.82 0.62 3.67
CA MET A 430 20.57 0.64 2.91
C MET A 430 20.53 1.75 1.85
N PHE A 431 21.01 2.95 2.19
CA PHE A 431 21.11 4.08 1.28
C PHE A 431 22.09 3.80 0.14
N LEU A 432 23.30 3.37 0.45
CA LEU A 432 24.34 3.06 -0.55
C LEU A 432 23.95 1.88 -1.46
N SER A 433 23.27 0.87 -0.93
CA SER A 433 22.76 -0.25 -1.72
C SER A 433 21.84 0.19 -2.87
N GLU A 434 21.04 1.25 -2.68
CA GLU A 434 20.17 1.81 -3.74
C GLU A 434 21.00 2.30 -4.93
N ALA A 435 22.10 3.01 -4.67
CA ALA A 435 23.03 3.43 -5.71
C ALA A 435 23.74 2.25 -6.38
N GLY A 436 24.09 1.20 -5.62
CA GLY A 436 24.69 -0.03 -6.14
C GLY A 436 23.76 -0.79 -7.10
N VAL A 437 22.44 -0.75 -6.87
CA VAL A 437 21.45 -1.30 -7.81
C VAL A 437 21.32 -0.40 -9.04
N LEU A 438 21.06 0.89 -8.84
CA LEU A 438 20.86 1.85 -9.94
C LEU A 438 22.05 1.91 -10.89
N GLY A 439 23.28 1.84 -10.36
CA GLY A 439 24.52 1.90 -11.15
C GLY A 439 24.71 0.75 -12.14
N GLN A 440 23.94 -0.33 -12.01
CA GLN A 440 23.98 -1.46 -12.95
C GLN A 440 23.07 -1.28 -14.17
N PHE A 441 22.22 -0.25 -14.16
CA PHE A 441 21.20 -0.04 -15.18
C PHE A 441 21.48 1.20 -16.05
N ASP A 442 21.32 1.04 -17.36
CA ASP A 442 21.40 2.10 -18.35
C ASP A 442 20.34 1.83 -19.43
N HIS A 443 19.20 2.51 -19.30
CA HIS A 443 18.07 2.36 -20.21
C HIS A 443 17.22 3.64 -20.21
N PRO A 444 16.67 4.10 -21.35
CA PRO A 444 15.90 5.35 -21.43
C PRO A 444 14.65 5.40 -20.53
N ASN A 445 14.13 4.24 -20.10
CA ASN A 445 12.97 4.14 -19.20
C ASN A 445 13.29 3.55 -17.82
N VAL A 446 14.55 3.57 -17.41
CA VAL A 446 14.98 3.27 -16.02
C VAL A 446 15.72 4.49 -15.51
N LEU A 447 15.47 4.89 -14.26
CA LEU A 447 16.07 6.09 -13.67
C LEU A 447 17.61 5.98 -13.69
N LYS A 448 18.26 6.98 -14.27
CA LYS A 448 19.71 6.99 -14.44
C LYS A 448 20.41 7.54 -13.20
N LEU A 449 21.41 6.79 -12.72
CA LEU A 449 22.39 7.27 -11.75
C LEU A 449 23.47 8.09 -12.46
N GLU A 450 23.65 9.35 -12.09
CA GLU A 450 24.78 10.17 -12.53
C GLU A 450 26.03 9.90 -11.69
N GLY A 451 25.85 9.59 -10.40
CA GLY A 451 26.93 9.16 -9.52
C GLY A 451 26.57 9.29 -8.04
N VAL A 452 27.61 9.18 -7.21
CA VAL A 452 27.50 9.25 -5.75
C VAL A 452 28.57 10.18 -5.17
N VAL A 453 28.31 10.73 -4.00
CA VAL A 453 29.32 11.40 -3.18
C VAL A 453 29.44 10.59 -1.90
N THR A 454 30.54 9.84 -1.76
CA THR A 454 30.78 8.94 -0.62
C THR A 454 32.06 9.27 0.15
N ARG A 455 32.97 10.03 -0.46
CA ARG A 455 34.24 10.45 0.15
C ARG A 455 34.11 11.56 1.18
N THR A 456 33.00 12.31 1.15
CA THR A 456 32.73 13.42 2.06
C THR A 456 31.31 13.31 2.61
N THR A 457 31.13 13.62 3.89
CA THR A 457 29.80 13.67 4.52
C THR A 457 29.09 15.00 4.27
N PRO A 458 27.75 15.02 4.22
CA PRO A 458 26.86 13.86 4.16
C PRO A 458 26.97 13.12 2.80
N GLU A 459 26.79 11.79 2.80
CA GLU A 459 26.76 11.01 1.56
C GLU A 459 25.57 11.40 0.68
N ARG A 460 25.76 11.33 -0.65
CA ARG A 460 24.73 11.73 -1.62
C ARG A 460 24.61 10.73 -2.77
N ILE A 461 23.39 10.54 -3.24
CA ILE A 461 23.07 9.81 -4.48
C ILE A 461 22.55 10.83 -5.48
N VAL A 462 23.16 10.89 -6.66
CA VAL A 462 22.86 11.88 -7.70
C VAL A 462 22.26 11.16 -8.90
N THR A 463 20.98 11.41 -9.18
CA THR A 463 20.27 10.87 -10.35
C THR A 463 19.92 11.99 -11.32
N GLU A 464 19.51 11.63 -12.53
CA GLU A 464 18.85 12.60 -13.40
C GLU A 464 17.62 13.24 -12.72
N PHE A 465 17.35 14.50 -13.03
CA PHE A 465 16.18 15.21 -12.52
C PHE A 465 14.95 14.94 -13.38
N MET A 466 13.83 14.63 -12.74
CA MET A 466 12.55 14.31 -13.37
C MET A 466 11.54 15.40 -12.99
N GLU A 467 11.36 16.38 -13.87
CA GLU A 467 10.72 17.67 -13.56
C GLU A 467 9.27 17.57 -13.12
N ASN A 468 8.56 16.54 -13.56
CA ASN A 468 7.14 16.33 -13.28
C ASN A 468 6.90 15.35 -12.11
N GLY A 469 7.97 14.90 -11.44
CA GLY A 469 7.87 14.07 -10.24
C GLY A 469 7.23 12.69 -10.48
N PRO A 470 6.61 12.09 -9.45
CA PRO A 470 5.94 10.79 -9.52
C PRO A 470 4.71 10.80 -10.45
N LEU A 471 4.55 9.72 -11.22
CA LEU A 471 3.52 9.59 -12.24
C LEU A 471 2.10 9.62 -11.67
N ASP A 472 1.86 9.08 -10.48
CA ASP A 472 0.53 9.09 -9.86
C ASP A 472 0.07 10.51 -9.49
N ALA A 473 0.94 11.30 -8.85
CA ALA A 473 0.68 12.69 -8.52
C ALA A 473 0.53 13.52 -9.81
N PHE A 474 1.44 13.34 -10.77
CA PHE A 474 1.40 14.03 -12.06
C PHE A 474 0.09 13.78 -12.82
N LEU A 475 -0.43 12.56 -12.83
CA LEU A 475 -1.69 12.24 -13.48
C LEU A 475 -2.89 12.88 -12.78
N ARG A 476 -2.93 12.86 -11.44
CA ARG A 476 -4.01 13.50 -10.66
C ARG A 476 -4.05 15.01 -10.86
N GLU A 477 -2.90 15.66 -10.94
CA GLU A 477 -2.79 17.10 -11.18
C GLU A 477 -3.22 17.51 -12.60
N ASN A 478 -3.17 16.57 -13.55
CA ASN A 478 -3.48 16.78 -14.96
C ASN A 478 -4.67 15.93 -15.43
N GLU A 479 -5.65 15.72 -14.54
CA GLU A 479 -6.83 14.88 -14.82
C GLU A 479 -7.54 15.31 -16.11
N GLY A 480 -7.72 14.36 -17.04
CA GLY A 480 -8.38 14.58 -18.32
C GLY A 480 -7.59 15.40 -19.36
N GLN A 481 -6.35 15.82 -19.07
CA GLN A 481 -5.56 16.68 -19.96
C GLN A 481 -4.77 15.92 -21.03
N PHE A 482 -4.63 14.60 -20.89
CA PHE A 482 -3.85 13.78 -21.82
C PHE A 482 -4.75 13.02 -22.80
N SER A 483 -4.31 12.96 -24.05
CA SER A 483 -4.89 12.01 -25.00
C SER A 483 -4.58 10.58 -24.56
N VAL A 484 -5.48 9.65 -24.93
CA VAL A 484 -5.25 8.21 -24.76
C VAL A 484 -3.90 7.78 -25.34
N LEU A 485 -3.47 8.36 -26.46
CA LEU A 485 -2.20 8.03 -27.09
C LEU A 485 -0.99 8.44 -26.22
N GLN A 486 -1.07 9.57 -25.52
CA GLN A 486 -0.03 9.99 -24.57
C GLN A 486 0.03 9.04 -23.36
N LEU A 487 -1.12 8.65 -22.80
CA LEU A 487 -1.20 7.68 -21.71
C LEU A 487 -0.62 6.31 -22.11
N VAL A 488 -0.96 5.83 -23.32
CA VAL A 488 -0.36 4.61 -23.88
C VAL A 488 1.15 4.78 -24.12
N GLY A 489 1.59 5.97 -24.52
CA GLY A 489 3.01 6.31 -24.66
C GLY A 489 3.78 6.20 -23.34
N MET A 490 3.20 6.70 -22.24
CA MET A 490 3.74 6.55 -20.87
C MET A 490 3.86 5.08 -20.48
N LEU A 491 2.79 4.29 -20.67
CA LEU A 491 2.76 2.85 -20.39
C LEU A 491 3.78 2.07 -21.20
N ARG A 492 3.94 2.39 -22.48
CA ARG A 492 4.95 1.79 -23.35
C ARG A 492 6.36 2.04 -22.82
N GLY A 493 6.63 3.25 -22.33
CA GLY A 493 7.90 3.59 -21.69
C GLY A 493 8.17 2.72 -20.47
N VAL A 494 7.21 2.66 -19.53
CA VAL A 494 7.33 1.82 -18.33
C VAL A 494 7.53 0.34 -18.69
N GLY A 495 6.76 -0.18 -19.65
CA GLY A 495 6.89 -1.56 -20.14
C GLY A 495 8.27 -1.86 -20.74
N ALA A 496 8.86 -0.91 -21.48
CA ALA A 496 10.22 -1.05 -22.00
C ALA A 496 11.28 -1.10 -20.87
N GLY A 497 11.13 -0.25 -19.83
CA GLY A 497 11.98 -0.29 -18.64
C GLY A 497 11.89 -1.62 -17.89
N MET A 498 10.68 -2.11 -17.66
CA MET A 498 10.46 -3.39 -16.96
C MET A 498 10.94 -4.59 -17.76
N ARG A 499 10.80 -4.56 -19.10
CA ARG A 499 11.40 -5.57 -19.98
C ARG A 499 12.92 -5.60 -19.82
N TYR A 500 13.57 -4.44 -19.86
CA TYR A 500 15.02 -4.33 -19.69
C TYR A 500 15.49 -4.89 -18.34
N LEU A 501 14.75 -4.61 -17.25
CA LEU A 501 15.05 -5.16 -15.93
C LEU A 501 14.89 -6.70 -15.91
N SER A 502 13.80 -7.22 -16.47
CA SER A 502 13.54 -8.66 -16.55
C SER A 502 14.59 -9.41 -17.37
N GLU A 503 15.05 -8.85 -18.49
CA GLU A 503 16.13 -9.41 -19.32
C GLU A 503 17.48 -9.51 -18.57
N ARG A 504 17.65 -8.78 -17.47
CA ARG A 504 18.81 -8.86 -16.57
C ARG A 504 18.57 -9.69 -15.32
N ASN A 505 17.46 -10.44 -15.27
CA ASN A 505 17.01 -11.20 -14.10
C ASN A 505 16.77 -10.33 -12.85
N PHE A 506 16.36 -9.07 -13.04
CA PHE A 506 15.97 -8.19 -11.95
C PHE A 506 14.45 -8.21 -11.76
N VAL A 507 13.99 -8.37 -10.51
CA VAL A 507 12.58 -8.33 -10.12
C VAL A 507 12.36 -7.09 -9.24
N HIS A 508 11.45 -6.22 -9.66
CA HIS A 508 11.20 -4.92 -9.03
C HIS A 508 10.45 -5.04 -7.70
N ARG A 509 9.41 -5.89 -7.64
CA ARG A 509 8.58 -6.20 -6.44
C ARG A 509 7.69 -5.09 -5.90
N ASP A 510 7.97 -3.84 -6.25
CA ASP A 510 7.16 -2.67 -5.87
C ASP A 510 6.89 -1.76 -7.08
N LEU A 511 6.50 -2.35 -8.22
CA LEU A 511 6.14 -1.55 -9.39
C LEU A 511 4.76 -0.91 -9.18
N ALA A 512 4.69 0.41 -9.18
CA ALA A 512 3.47 1.21 -9.05
C ALA A 512 3.68 2.59 -9.66
N ALA A 513 2.61 3.33 -9.97
CA ALA A 513 2.73 4.68 -10.55
C ALA A 513 3.54 5.66 -9.66
N ARG A 514 3.45 5.54 -8.32
CA ARG A 514 4.27 6.31 -7.37
C ARG A 514 5.79 6.10 -7.51
N ASN A 515 6.20 4.97 -8.08
CA ASN A 515 7.60 4.58 -8.27
C ASN A 515 8.05 4.77 -9.73
N VAL A 516 7.24 5.47 -10.55
CA VAL A 516 7.61 5.90 -11.89
C VAL A 516 7.73 7.42 -11.89
N LEU A 517 8.85 7.94 -12.36
CA LEU A 517 9.07 9.38 -12.47
C LEU A 517 8.85 9.87 -13.90
N VAL A 518 8.41 11.12 -14.04
CA VAL A 518 8.09 11.76 -15.32
C VAL A 518 8.97 12.99 -15.53
N ASN A 519 9.57 13.11 -16.72
CA ASN A 519 10.33 14.30 -17.09
C ASN A 519 9.48 15.30 -17.89
N SER A 520 10.05 16.46 -18.19
CA SER A 520 9.43 17.55 -18.97
C SER A 520 8.92 17.13 -20.36
N ASN A 521 9.46 16.06 -20.94
CA ASN A 521 9.05 15.50 -22.23
C ASN A 521 8.05 14.33 -22.11
N LEU A 522 7.44 14.14 -20.94
CA LEU A 522 6.51 13.05 -20.62
C LEU A 522 7.15 11.64 -20.72
N VAL A 523 8.48 11.54 -20.63
CA VAL A 523 9.16 10.25 -20.58
C VAL A 523 9.05 9.69 -19.17
N CYS A 524 8.44 8.52 -19.06
CA CYS A 524 8.33 7.77 -17.82
C CYS A 524 9.55 6.87 -17.59
N LYS A 525 10.11 6.90 -16.37
CA LYS A 525 11.23 6.05 -15.96
C LYS A 525 10.93 5.32 -14.66
N VAL A 526 11.20 4.02 -14.65
CA VAL A 526 11.07 3.17 -13.46
C VAL A 526 12.13 3.55 -12.43
N SER A 527 11.72 3.69 -11.17
CA SER A 527 12.54 4.14 -10.05
C SER A 527 12.18 3.40 -8.75
N ASP A 528 12.84 3.76 -7.64
CA ASP A 528 12.66 3.19 -6.31
C ASP A 528 12.85 1.66 -6.23
N PHE A 529 14.12 1.27 -6.14
CA PHE A 529 14.56 -0.12 -5.97
C PHE A 529 14.71 -0.51 -4.50
N GLY A 530 14.06 0.21 -3.57
CA GLY A 530 14.22 0.01 -2.13
C GLY A 530 13.66 -1.32 -1.58
N LEU A 531 12.77 -2.01 -2.30
CA LEU A 531 12.16 -3.28 -1.88
C LEU A 531 12.69 -4.52 -2.62
N SER A 532 13.53 -4.37 -3.64
CA SER A 532 14.24 -5.50 -4.28
C SER A 532 15.20 -6.22 -3.30
N ARG A 533 15.63 -5.49 -2.26
CA ARG A 533 16.70 -5.81 -1.29
C ARG A 533 16.40 -6.93 -0.29
N LEU A 534 15.19 -7.48 -0.26
CA LEU A 534 14.79 -8.45 0.75
C LEU A 534 14.91 -9.89 0.21
N MET A 535 16.11 -10.29 -0.20
CA MET A 535 16.45 -11.68 -0.52
C MET A 535 16.99 -12.38 0.72
N ARG A 536 16.26 -13.35 1.25
CA ARG A 536 16.85 -14.46 2.02
C ARG A 536 16.17 -15.75 1.57
N GLY A 537 16.86 -16.50 0.73
CA GLY A 537 16.40 -17.80 0.24
C GLY A 537 17.49 -18.52 -0.53
N LEU A 538 17.90 -19.66 0.02
CA LEU A 538 18.89 -20.59 -0.51
C LEU A 538 18.45 -21.09 -1.91
N ASP A 539 19.41 -21.28 -2.81
CA ASP A 539 19.34 -21.83 -4.18
C ASP A 539 19.23 -20.82 -5.35
N HIS A 540 20.36 -20.63 -6.03
CA HIS A 540 20.54 -19.85 -7.27
C HIS A 540 19.89 -20.47 -8.52
N ASN A 541 19.21 -21.62 -8.40
CA ASN A 541 18.64 -22.37 -9.54
C ASN A 541 17.11 -22.26 -9.65
N ILE A 542 16.45 -21.46 -8.80
CA ILE A 542 14.99 -21.27 -8.84
C ILE A 542 14.69 -19.78 -9.14
N PRO A 543 13.94 -19.43 -10.20
CA PRO A 543 13.62 -18.03 -10.56
C PRO A 543 12.60 -17.36 -9.62
N THR A 544 12.43 -17.90 -8.41
CA THR A 544 11.42 -17.49 -7.44
C THR A 544 12.11 -17.03 -6.18
N TYR A 545 11.97 -15.75 -5.84
CA TYR A 545 12.64 -15.18 -4.67
C TYR A 545 11.69 -15.14 -3.47
N THR A 546 12.14 -15.63 -2.31
CA THR A 546 11.41 -15.59 -1.04
C THR A 546 11.80 -14.36 -0.22
N ALA A 547 10.82 -13.57 0.19
CA ALA A 547 11.00 -12.42 1.07
C ALA A 547 10.97 -12.84 2.56
N SER A 548 11.81 -12.23 3.41
CA SER A 548 11.82 -12.41 4.87
C SER A 548 10.45 -12.18 5.52
N LEU A 549 10.08 -13.04 6.47
CA LEU A 549 8.92 -12.83 7.35
C LEU A 549 9.04 -11.47 8.07
N GLY A 550 8.05 -10.59 7.87
CA GLY A 550 7.96 -9.29 8.56
C GLY A 550 7.95 -8.03 7.66
N SER A 551 8.20 -8.15 6.36
CA SER A 551 8.15 -6.97 5.47
C SER A 551 6.73 -6.63 5.00
N LYS A 552 6.36 -5.36 5.15
CA LYS A 552 5.12 -4.77 4.61
C LYS A 552 5.17 -4.84 3.08
N ILE A 553 4.24 -5.56 2.48
CA ILE A 553 4.09 -5.68 1.02
C ILE A 553 3.04 -4.66 0.54
N PRO A 554 3.23 -4.01 -0.63
CA PRO A 554 2.22 -3.17 -1.28
C PRO A 554 1.07 -4.02 -1.84
N VAL A 555 0.18 -4.49 -0.96
CA VAL A 555 -0.85 -5.51 -1.24
C VAL A 555 -1.62 -5.27 -2.55
N ARG A 556 -2.04 -4.03 -2.82
CA ARG A 556 -2.88 -3.69 -3.98
C ARG A 556 -2.19 -3.83 -5.33
N TRP A 557 -0.85 -3.81 -5.36
CA TRP A 557 -0.04 -3.99 -6.57
C TRP A 557 0.59 -5.38 -6.64
N THR A 558 0.48 -6.18 -5.58
CA THR A 558 1.21 -7.44 -5.47
C THR A 558 0.39 -8.60 -6.03
N ALA A 559 1.05 -9.48 -6.78
CA ALA A 559 0.43 -10.68 -7.33
C ALA A 559 -0.02 -11.67 -6.22
N PRO A 560 -1.06 -12.48 -6.46
CA PRO A 560 -1.58 -13.47 -5.50
C PRO A 560 -0.50 -14.37 -4.89
N GLU A 561 0.35 -14.95 -5.74
CA GLU A 561 1.44 -15.82 -5.33
C GLU A 561 2.50 -15.10 -4.48
N ALA A 562 2.69 -13.80 -4.73
CA ALA A 562 3.68 -12.99 -4.04
C ALA A 562 3.19 -12.54 -2.66
N PHE A 563 1.91 -12.17 -2.47
CA PHE A 563 1.42 -11.83 -1.12
C PHE A 563 1.05 -13.06 -0.28
N GLN A 564 0.60 -14.17 -0.90
CA GLN A 564 0.26 -15.41 -0.18
C GLN A 564 1.48 -16.26 0.17
N HIS A 565 2.39 -16.45 -0.80
CA HIS A 565 3.51 -17.38 -0.68
C HIS A 565 4.88 -16.70 -0.68
N ARG A 566 4.92 -15.36 -0.71
CA ARG A 566 6.16 -14.58 -0.79
C ARG A 566 7.03 -14.93 -1.99
N LYS A 567 6.41 -15.43 -3.07
CA LYS A 567 7.06 -15.82 -4.34
C LYS A 567 7.08 -14.64 -5.30
N PHE A 568 8.22 -13.95 -5.40
CA PHE A 568 8.40 -12.86 -6.35
C PHE A 568 9.17 -13.33 -7.60
N SER A 569 8.70 -12.89 -8.76
CA SER A 569 9.26 -13.20 -10.08
C SER A 569 8.96 -12.07 -11.09
N SER A 570 9.54 -12.14 -12.29
CA SER A 570 9.17 -11.21 -13.37
C SER A 570 7.67 -11.30 -13.73
N ALA A 571 7.00 -12.44 -13.50
CA ALA A 571 5.55 -12.56 -13.69
C ALA A 571 4.75 -11.77 -12.64
N SER A 572 5.23 -11.75 -11.39
CA SER A 572 4.61 -10.90 -10.36
C SER A 572 4.78 -9.40 -10.63
N ASP A 573 5.85 -8.99 -11.33
CA ASP A 573 6.00 -7.62 -11.82
C ASP A 573 5.06 -7.32 -13.00
N VAL A 574 4.74 -8.31 -13.85
CA VAL A 574 3.72 -8.17 -14.92
C VAL A 574 2.33 -7.92 -14.31
N TRP A 575 1.99 -8.59 -13.20
CA TRP A 575 0.77 -8.28 -12.45
C TRP A 575 0.77 -6.83 -11.98
N SER A 576 1.88 -6.41 -11.35
CA SER A 576 2.06 -5.04 -10.84
C SER A 576 1.92 -4.01 -11.98
N PHE A 577 2.45 -4.32 -13.17
CA PHE A 577 2.28 -3.51 -14.37
C PHE A 577 0.82 -3.43 -14.82
N GLY A 578 0.04 -4.50 -14.70
CA GLY A 578 -1.40 -4.47 -14.97
C GLY A 578 -2.19 -3.52 -14.05
N VAL A 579 -1.81 -3.45 -12.78
CA VAL A 579 -2.37 -2.46 -11.83
C VAL A 579 -1.92 -1.04 -12.18
N LEU A 580 -0.65 -0.85 -12.54
CA LEU A 580 -0.12 0.43 -13.01
C LEU A 580 -0.83 0.92 -14.29
N MET A 581 -1.12 0.01 -15.24
CA MET A 581 -1.93 0.33 -16.42
C MET A 581 -3.30 0.86 -16.03
N TRP A 582 -3.91 0.29 -14.99
CA TRP A 582 -5.17 0.78 -14.47
C TRP A 582 -5.03 2.19 -13.89
N GLU A 583 -4.01 2.43 -13.03
CA GLU A 583 -3.71 3.75 -12.46
C GLU A 583 -3.53 4.83 -13.54
N VAL A 584 -2.78 4.52 -14.61
CA VAL A 584 -2.53 5.50 -15.68
C VAL A 584 -3.82 5.84 -16.44
N MET A 585 -4.64 4.83 -16.73
CA MET A 585 -5.89 5.03 -17.46
C MET A 585 -7.00 5.65 -16.61
N SER A 586 -6.89 5.59 -15.27
CA SER A 586 -7.78 6.26 -14.32
C SER A 586 -7.19 7.54 -13.74
N TYR A 587 -6.14 8.11 -14.35
CA TYR A 587 -5.52 9.36 -13.91
C TYR A 587 -5.07 9.37 -12.43
N GLY A 588 -4.54 8.24 -11.95
CA GLY A 588 -3.96 8.12 -10.62
C GLY A 588 -4.98 7.85 -9.51
N GLU A 589 -6.16 7.31 -9.85
CA GLU A 589 -7.06 6.73 -8.86
C GLU A 589 -6.36 5.61 -8.06
N ARG A 590 -6.82 5.42 -6.82
CA ARG A 590 -6.32 4.38 -5.93
C ARG A 590 -6.85 3.00 -6.36
N PRO A 591 -6.00 2.02 -6.70
CA PRO A 591 -6.45 0.67 -7.05
C PRO A 591 -7.26 0.03 -5.92
N TYR A 592 -8.44 -0.49 -6.23
CA TYR A 592 -9.41 -1.07 -5.29
C TYR A 592 -9.99 -0.07 -4.28
N TRP A 593 -9.89 1.24 -4.56
CA TRP A 593 -10.49 2.34 -3.80
C TRP A 593 -10.33 2.18 -2.28
N ASP A 594 -11.42 2.16 -1.54
CA ASP A 594 -11.42 2.16 -0.07
C ASP A 594 -11.34 0.77 0.57
N MET A 595 -11.26 -0.30 -0.23
CA MET A 595 -11.11 -1.67 0.29
C MET A 595 -9.86 -1.79 1.16
N SER A 596 -9.98 -2.29 2.38
CA SER A 596 -8.83 -2.62 3.23
C SER A 596 -7.90 -3.63 2.54
N ASN A 597 -6.63 -3.70 2.95
CA ASN A 597 -5.71 -4.69 2.40
C ASN A 597 -6.22 -6.13 2.56
N GLN A 598 -6.96 -6.43 3.64
CA GLN A 598 -7.57 -7.75 3.85
C GLN A 598 -8.70 -8.02 2.84
N GLU A 599 -9.56 -7.05 2.59
CA GLU A 599 -10.61 -7.16 1.57
C GLU A 599 -10.04 -7.27 0.17
N VAL A 600 -8.97 -6.55 -0.14
CA VAL A 600 -8.27 -6.67 -1.43
C VAL A 600 -7.68 -8.06 -1.60
N MET A 601 -6.99 -8.60 -0.59
CA MET A 601 -6.46 -9.96 -0.64
C MET A 601 -7.56 -10.99 -0.86
N LYS A 602 -8.70 -10.85 -0.15
CA LYS A 602 -9.85 -11.74 -0.31
C LYS A 602 -10.46 -11.62 -1.70
N ALA A 603 -10.77 -10.41 -2.15
CA ALA A 603 -11.39 -10.19 -3.45
C ALA A 603 -10.50 -10.69 -4.59
N VAL A 604 -9.19 -10.41 -4.55
CA VAL A 604 -8.24 -10.90 -5.55
C VAL A 604 -8.17 -12.43 -5.56
N ALA A 605 -8.18 -13.07 -4.39
CA ALA A 605 -8.24 -14.53 -4.25
C ALA A 605 -9.55 -15.10 -4.83
N ASP A 606 -10.67 -14.42 -4.60
CA ASP A 606 -12.01 -14.73 -5.14
C ASP A 606 -12.15 -14.32 -6.63
N GLN A 607 -11.03 -14.07 -7.32
CA GLN A 607 -10.95 -13.71 -8.74
C GLN A 607 -11.59 -12.37 -9.12
N PHE A 608 -11.90 -11.50 -8.15
CA PHE A 608 -12.29 -10.13 -8.43
C PHE A 608 -11.13 -9.36 -9.07
N ARG A 609 -11.45 -8.53 -10.06
CA ARG A 609 -10.49 -7.68 -10.80
C ARG A 609 -11.05 -6.28 -10.94
N LEU A 610 -10.15 -5.30 -11.02
CA LEU A 610 -10.52 -3.89 -11.23
C LEU A 610 -11.33 -3.74 -12.53
N PRO A 611 -12.45 -2.99 -12.52
CA PRO A 611 -13.21 -2.69 -13.72
C PRO A 611 -12.43 -1.76 -14.64
N ALA A 612 -12.83 -1.69 -15.90
CA ALA A 612 -12.22 -0.79 -16.86
C ALA A 612 -12.45 0.69 -16.45
N PRO A 613 -11.39 1.54 -16.47
CA PRO A 613 -11.55 2.98 -16.27
C PRO A 613 -12.44 3.63 -17.33
N HIS A 614 -13.08 4.75 -16.99
CA HIS A 614 -13.89 5.54 -17.91
C HIS A 614 -13.06 5.97 -19.14
N ASN A 615 -13.63 5.85 -20.34
CA ASN A 615 -12.99 6.16 -21.64
C ASN A 615 -11.77 5.28 -22.04
N CYS A 616 -11.58 4.12 -21.41
CA CYS A 616 -10.50 3.18 -21.77
C CYS A 616 -10.78 2.46 -23.12
N PRO A 617 -9.85 2.46 -24.10
CA PRO A 617 -10.00 1.72 -25.35
C PRO A 617 -10.07 0.20 -25.13
N ARG A 618 -10.91 -0.51 -25.90
CA ARG A 618 -11.17 -1.95 -25.77
C ARG A 618 -9.91 -2.85 -25.78
N ARG A 619 -8.82 -2.42 -26.44
CA ARG A 619 -7.55 -3.18 -26.49
C ARG A 619 -6.78 -3.09 -25.17
N CYS A 620 -6.81 -1.94 -24.49
CA CYS A 620 -6.22 -1.75 -23.18
C CYS A 620 -6.96 -2.56 -22.11
N THR A 621 -8.31 -2.62 -22.18
CA THR A 621 -9.12 -3.47 -21.29
C THR A 621 -8.74 -4.95 -21.39
N ARG A 622 -8.55 -5.48 -22.62
CA ARG A 622 -8.12 -6.87 -22.83
C ARG A 622 -6.73 -7.16 -22.26
N SER A 623 -5.78 -6.23 -22.39
CA SER A 623 -4.44 -6.35 -21.82
C SER A 623 -4.42 -6.31 -20.29
N CYS A 624 -5.22 -5.44 -19.66
CA CYS A 624 -5.39 -5.43 -18.20
C CYS A 624 -6.01 -6.75 -17.68
N SER A 625 -7.03 -7.27 -18.37
CA SER A 625 -7.66 -8.54 -18.00
C SER A 625 -6.76 -9.76 -18.22
N SER A 626 -5.86 -9.74 -19.21
CA SER A 626 -4.91 -10.84 -19.45
C SER A 626 -3.73 -10.83 -18.47
N ALA A 627 -3.24 -9.65 -18.07
CA ALA A 627 -2.17 -9.52 -17.07
C ALA A 627 -2.62 -9.97 -15.65
N GLY A 628 -3.93 -9.96 -15.37
CA GLY A 628 -4.51 -10.36 -14.10
C GLY A 628 -4.94 -11.83 -13.98
N ARG A 629 -4.57 -12.74 -14.89
CA ARG A 629 -4.93 -14.17 -14.76
C ARG A 629 -3.85 -14.94 -13.96
N PRO A 630 -4.24 -15.80 -12.99
CA PRO A 630 -3.29 -16.71 -12.35
C PRO A 630 -2.68 -17.65 -13.39
N THR A 631 -1.36 -17.82 -13.38
CA THR A 631 -0.69 -18.89 -14.13
C THR A 631 -0.98 -20.22 -13.44
N ALA A 632 -1.71 -21.11 -14.10
CA ALA A 632 -1.94 -22.47 -13.62
C ALA A 632 -0.63 -23.27 -13.76
N GLU A 633 0.08 -23.47 -12.66
CA GLU A 633 1.13 -24.49 -12.55
C GLU A 633 0.57 -25.72 -11.82
N THR A 634 -0.03 -26.64 -12.58
CA THR A 634 -0.21 -28.03 -12.14
C THR A 634 -0.09 -28.99 -13.34
N GLY A 635 1.07 -29.66 -13.45
CA GLY A 635 1.25 -30.88 -14.26
C GLY A 635 2.20 -30.75 -15.47
N PRO A 636 3.00 -31.78 -15.79
CA PRO A 636 4.04 -31.70 -16.81
C PRO A 636 3.46 -31.85 -18.23
N ALA A 637 4.08 -31.13 -19.17
CA ALA A 637 3.87 -31.21 -20.63
C ALA A 637 2.50 -30.73 -21.16
N SER A 638 2.29 -29.41 -21.20
CA SER A 638 1.59 -28.78 -22.33
C SER A 638 2.05 -27.33 -22.50
N THR A 639 2.14 -26.89 -23.74
CA THR A 639 2.79 -25.66 -24.21
C THR A 639 2.31 -24.40 -23.48
N SER A 640 3.22 -23.80 -22.71
CA SER A 640 3.02 -22.60 -21.87
C SER A 640 2.56 -21.36 -22.68
N CYS A 641 1.40 -20.81 -22.33
CA CYS A 641 1.00 -19.44 -22.63
C CYS A 641 1.23 -18.58 -21.38
N SER A 642 2.48 -18.18 -21.14
CA SER A 642 2.83 -17.12 -20.17
C SER A 642 2.80 -15.77 -20.90
N PRO A 643 2.17 -14.71 -20.36
CA PRO A 643 2.28 -13.38 -20.96
C PRO A 643 3.74 -12.92 -20.89
N ARG A 644 4.40 -12.80 -22.05
CA ARG A 644 5.77 -12.25 -22.13
C ARG A 644 5.71 -10.74 -22.32
N TRP A 645 6.72 -10.03 -21.81
CA TRP A 645 6.91 -8.59 -22.06
C TRP A 645 6.91 -8.22 -23.57
N THR A 646 7.21 -9.19 -24.45
CA THR A 646 7.10 -9.05 -25.91
C THR A 646 5.68 -8.73 -26.39
N ASP A 647 4.65 -9.26 -25.71
CA ASP A 647 3.25 -9.11 -26.14
C ASP A 647 2.63 -7.79 -25.65
N LEU A 648 3.20 -7.20 -24.60
CA LEU A 648 2.76 -5.93 -24.00
C LEU A 648 3.44 -4.70 -24.64
N SER A 649 4.60 -4.88 -25.29
CA SER A 649 5.37 -3.79 -25.92
C SER A 649 4.93 -3.46 -27.35
N ASP A 650 4.20 -4.35 -28.04
CA ASP A 650 3.75 -4.15 -29.42
C ASP A 650 2.29 -3.61 -29.47
N THR A 651 2.15 -2.31 -29.23
CA THR A 651 0.90 -1.55 -29.41
C THR A 651 1.07 -0.50 -30.50
N ARG A 652 1.29 -0.94 -31.74
CA ARG A 652 1.34 -0.04 -32.91
C ARG A 652 -0.04 0.57 -33.22
N PRO A 653 -0.15 1.89 -33.45
CA PRO A 653 -1.37 2.52 -33.97
C PRO A 653 -1.55 2.19 -35.47
N PRO A 654 -2.77 2.29 -36.03
CA PRO A 654 -3.06 1.91 -37.40
C PRO A 654 -2.43 2.91 -38.38
N SER A 655 -1.28 2.58 -38.97
CA SER A 655 -0.84 3.21 -40.21
C SER A 655 -1.60 2.57 -41.37
N LYS A 656 -2.23 3.41 -42.21
CA LYS A 656 -2.93 3.05 -43.45
C LYS A 656 -2.20 1.91 -44.20
N GLN A 657 -2.78 0.73 -44.24
CA GLN A 657 -2.37 -0.35 -45.14
C GLN A 657 -3.36 -0.44 -46.29
N SER A 658 -2.81 -0.43 -47.51
CA SER A 658 -3.46 -0.61 -48.80
C SER A 658 -4.12 -1.99 -48.93
N PRO A 659 -5.05 -2.19 -49.89
CA PRO A 659 -6.00 -3.32 -49.90
C PRO A 659 -5.44 -4.72 -50.23
N HIS A 660 -4.13 -4.97 -50.16
CA HIS A 660 -3.53 -6.17 -50.76
C HIS A 660 -2.99 -7.25 -49.81
N GLU A 661 -3.17 -7.13 -48.49
CA GLU A 661 -2.77 -8.19 -47.53
C GLU A 661 -3.91 -8.63 -46.59
N ALA A 662 -5.16 -8.59 -47.07
CA ALA A 662 -6.32 -9.14 -46.38
C ALA A 662 -6.64 -10.57 -46.83
N ALA A 663 -5.67 -11.49 -46.73
CA ALA A 663 -5.92 -12.92 -46.92
C ALA A 663 -4.82 -13.74 -46.25
N LEU A 664 -4.97 -14.05 -44.95
CA LEU A 664 -4.48 -15.25 -44.26
C LEU A 664 -4.58 -15.07 -42.72
N SER A 665 -5.78 -15.22 -42.17
CA SER A 665 -6.01 -15.72 -40.80
C SER A 665 -7.52 -15.84 -40.50
N ARG A 666 -8.17 -16.86 -41.06
CA ARG A 666 -9.41 -17.42 -40.49
C ARG A 666 -9.04 -18.79 -39.93
N CYS A 667 -8.98 -18.92 -38.61
CA CYS A 667 -8.91 -20.24 -37.97
C CYS A 667 -10.31 -20.69 -37.59
N SER A 668 -10.79 -21.69 -38.32
CA SER A 668 -11.95 -22.51 -38.03
C SER A 668 -11.68 -23.41 -36.81
N ALA A 669 -12.65 -23.56 -35.91
CA ALA A 669 -12.63 -24.54 -34.82
C ALA A 669 -13.43 -25.80 -35.22
N PRO A 670 -13.03 -27.02 -34.82
CA PRO A 670 -13.91 -28.19 -34.82
C PRO A 670 -14.48 -28.47 -33.40
N PRO A 671 -15.64 -29.14 -33.29
CA PRO A 671 -16.35 -29.38 -32.01
C PRO A 671 -15.87 -30.65 -31.29
N PRO A 672 -16.32 -30.92 -30.04
CA PRO A 672 -15.63 -31.82 -29.10
C PRO A 672 -16.08 -33.29 -29.26
N GLN A 673 -15.15 -34.23 -29.10
CA GLN A 673 -15.45 -35.65 -28.90
C GLN A 673 -14.73 -36.21 -27.65
N THR A 674 -15.56 -36.53 -26.66
CA THR A 674 -15.57 -37.67 -25.72
C THR A 674 -14.29 -38.45 -25.37
N CYS A 675 -14.15 -38.68 -24.05
CA CYS A 675 -13.22 -39.53 -23.30
C CYS A 675 -12.88 -40.91 -23.90
N ARG A 676 -11.60 -41.31 -23.82
CA ARG A 676 -11.15 -42.70 -23.58
C ARG A 676 -9.85 -42.76 -22.76
N VAL A 677 -9.67 -43.91 -22.13
CA VAL A 677 -8.91 -44.29 -20.94
C VAL A 677 -7.62 -45.05 -21.33
N TRP A 678 -6.46 -44.69 -20.73
CA TRP A 678 -5.22 -45.46 -20.42
C TRP A 678 -4.36 -46.06 -21.57
N PRO A 679 -3.09 -46.54 -21.34
CA PRO A 679 -2.29 -46.64 -20.10
C PRO A 679 -0.84 -46.09 -20.15
N GLN A 680 -0.22 -46.11 -18.97
CA GLN A 680 1.22 -45.96 -18.69
C GLN A 680 2.13 -46.86 -19.54
N SER A 681 3.30 -46.35 -19.94
CA SER A 681 4.52 -47.15 -20.06
C SER A 681 5.81 -46.30 -20.01
N VAL A 682 6.56 -46.51 -18.93
CA VAL A 682 8.02 -46.79 -18.87
C VAL A 682 9.02 -45.75 -19.42
N ILE A 683 9.69 -45.09 -18.47
CA ILE A 683 11.16 -44.93 -18.27
C ILE A 683 12.06 -44.96 -19.52
N GLY A 684 12.83 -43.88 -19.68
CA GLY A 684 14.06 -43.79 -20.47
C GLY A 684 14.74 -42.45 -20.22
#